data_AF-A0A7J5ALR0-F1
#
_entry.id   AF-A0A7J5ALR0-F1
#
_cell.length_a   1.000
_cell.length_b   1.000
_cell.length_c   1.000
_cell.angle_alpha   90.00
_cell.angle_beta   90.00
_cell.angle_gamma   90.00
#
_symmetry.space_group_name_H-M   'P 1'
#
loop_
_entity.id
_entity.type
_entity.pdbx_description
1 polymer ?
#
loop_
_entity_poly.entity_id
_entity_poly.type
_entity_poly.pdbx_seq_one_letter_code
_entity_poly.pdbx_strand_id
1 'polypeptide(L)'
;MGEVTLRPGTLVRAVEGGLLVSGWRASSVVTCPPVAGELWQRLEPSLRRGLDPATATLGLPDRTARAVGWLLGLLAEHDVLVDVRVPLDGHPLAAWLAGLAQDPTAALDAVSRCAVAVTGEGDLPPAVRAALTASGLSTAPGEALRALREVPGDGGGADLVVWVRTEDSGERREPPVPPWPGAAPRQPGSLRPAVLPVTIRPDGALIGPLAPAGHPAAAGQAVAGQTAPGQTAAATDAGPAGSATDHRLLPFLVAHEVVRVLAGLADGTTLSLRGGVVQRVGEPTGRQPWPPAARTGALATRTGAPATRTGAPATRTGALAGDGAPGTGPTAGAVPARPPVGLDTASLGSGAAEDVPVRVVGDDDRLVRAIAVSASTVRRTDRPVVVGVAADWPVARHLAEQRAAHAAGRSYLPVRARGTAIEVGPLSNPGAGGCLRCADTRREAVLGAGSTATLLAGGRSLPLPPYWHGLVGELVAGQLADHADPRVASVLAVRDGAISRHLIRAVPDCPDCPALPPDSAGAATIALRPRRQPAPDRLRVRPGPPDLAVLRAELVDPRYGPVTHVHTDRQGPLALAAAEMPVPGRSGRVGGYGRAADQPTAQVLALLEAVEREAGRCPQARRTTTLGSYRELAADAVDPARLGLPEPEAVRHPGYRLDPFAPDTVTSWVWAYDLAGDRPVLVPEHAAYYGVDRAGAARFLYESSSGCAVGGCLEEAILHACLETIERDAFLLTWYAGRTPPALALPPDVDPLTRHLADRIAAEGYRLHLLDITSDVGIPAVWALAVTDRPDRGATFSAAGAHPDPRRAAAAAVLEVGVNVTVAPKVARPPRDRLLAMLADADLVGDLGDHAALHLLPQALPRFDFALREAAAGPARPFDEHFAGWRERWLHPDLTEVLRRVVDAMAAAGTPPLAVDQTGPGERRLGLAAVKILAPGAVPMTFGHLNRRVDLPRLRQARLAAPDHLILPHPFP
;
A
#
# COMPACT_ATOMS: atom_id res chain seq x y z
N MET A 1 31.83 12.66 26.63
CA MET A 1 31.31 11.34 27.05
C MET A 1 32.17 10.85 28.20
N GLY A 2 31.67 9.94 29.04
CA GLY A 2 32.56 9.17 29.90
C GLY A 2 33.27 8.08 29.10
N GLU A 3 33.83 7.12 29.82
CA GLU A 3 34.25 5.83 29.27
C GLU A 3 33.07 5.14 28.55
N VAL A 4 33.29 4.56 27.37
CA VAL A 4 32.25 3.88 26.58
C VAL A 4 32.59 2.44 26.21
N THR A 5 31.56 1.59 26.11
CA THR A 5 31.62 0.19 25.66
C THR A 5 30.62 -0.11 24.54
N LEU A 6 30.74 -1.28 23.92
CA LEU A 6 29.80 -1.78 22.93
C LEU A 6 28.51 -2.29 23.59
N ARG A 7 27.35 -1.87 23.10
CA ARG A 7 26.06 -2.37 23.58
C ARG A 7 25.87 -3.86 23.23
N PRO A 8 25.30 -4.68 24.13
CA PRO A 8 24.92 -6.06 23.82
C PRO A 8 24.00 -6.18 22.59
N GLY A 9 24.17 -7.26 21.84
CA GLY A 9 23.38 -7.57 20.64
C GLY A 9 23.74 -6.76 19.38
N THR A 10 24.72 -5.85 19.45
CA THR A 10 25.18 -5.06 18.29
C THR A 10 26.19 -5.84 17.43
N LEU A 11 26.19 -5.54 16.13
CA LEU A 11 27.09 -6.15 15.15
C LEU A 11 27.82 -5.05 14.36
N VAL A 12 29.15 -5.11 14.36
CA VAL A 12 30.00 -4.32 13.48
C VAL A 12 30.94 -5.29 12.77
N ARG A 13 31.03 -5.19 11.44
CA ARG A 13 31.80 -6.14 10.63
C ARG A 13 32.35 -5.48 9.36
N ALA A 14 33.63 -5.70 9.08
CA ALA A 14 34.20 -5.36 7.78
C ALA A 14 33.56 -6.20 6.66
N VAL A 15 33.10 -5.53 5.61
CA VAL A 15 32.49 -6.12 4.41
C VAL A 15 33.17 -5.56 3.16
N GLU A 16 32.91 -6.15 2.00
CA GLU A 16 33.48 -5.67 0.74
C GLU A 16 33.02 -4.23 0.46
N GLY A 17 33.98 -3.30 0.40
CA GLY A 17 33.72 -1.87 0.21
C GLY A 17 33.35 -1.06 1.47
N GLY A 18 33.32 -1.63 2.68
CA GLY A 18 32.98 -0.84 3.87
C GLY A 18 32.84 -1.57 5.21
N LEU A 19 32.09 -0.94 6.13
CA LEU A 19 31.69 -1.50 7.43
C LEU A 19 30.18 -1.70 7.45
N LEU A 20 29.73 -2.93 7.72
CA LEU A 20 28.38 -3.18 8.21
C LEU A 20 28.34 -2.73 9.68
N VAL A 21 27.51 -1.74 9.99
CA VAL A 21 27.28 -1.22 11.35
C VAL A 21 25.81 -1.41 11.69
N SER A 22 25.51 -2.21 12.71
CA SER A 22 24.15 -2.57 13.11
C SER A 22 23.97 -2.47 14.62
N GLY A 23 23.36 -1.36 15.04
CA GLY A 23 22.87 -1.18 16.41
C GLY A 23 21.38 -1.45 16.53
N TRP A 24 20.80 -1.06 17.67
CA TRP A 24 19.38 -1.32 17.97
C TRP A 24 18.40 -0.44 17.19
N ARG A 25 18.83 0.74 16.74
CA ARG A 25 17.97 1.71 16.01
C ARG A 25 18.18 1.71 14.49
N ALA A 26 19.37 1.34 14.03
CA ALA A 26 19.75 1.41 12.63
C ALA A 26 20.80 0.35 12.26
N SER A 27 20.64 -0.21 11.06
CA SER A 27 21.62 -1.07 10.40
C SER A 27 21.97 -0.48 9.04
N SER A 28 23.25 -0.24 8.78
CA SER A 28 23.72 0.31 7.51
C SER A 28 25.01 -0.37 7.05
N VAL A 29 25.30 -0.30 5.74
CA VAL A 29 26.63 -0.58 5.20
C VAL A 29 27.26 0.76 4.85
N VAL A 30 28.25 1.15 5.65
CA VAL A 30 28.95 2.42 5.53
C VAL A 30 30.12 2.24 4.57
N THR A 31 30.03 2.82 3.39
CA THR A 31 31.12 2.79 2.39
C THR A 31 32.33 3.56 2.92
N CYS A 32 33.43 2.86 3.18
CA CYS A 32 34.64 3.44 3.75
C CYS A 32 35.89 2.67 3.30
N PRO A 33 37.08 3.30 3.25
CA PRO A 33 38.30 2.62 2.80
C PRO A 33 38.65 1.42 3.69
N PRO A 34 39.31 0.35 3.16
CA PRO A 34 39.56 -0.89 3.89
C PRO A 34 40.25 -0.73 5.27
N VAL A 35 41.07 0.32 5.43
CA VAL A 35 41.71 0.68 6.71
C VAL A 35 40.71 0.92 7.86
N ALA A 36 39.45 1.24 7.57
CA ALA A 36 38.40 1.34 8.59
C ALA A 36 38.05 -0.03 9.19
N GLY A 37 38.15 -1.11 8.42
CA GLY A 37 38.02 -2.49 8.91
C GLY A 37 39.17 -2.89 9.83
N GLU A 38 40.40 -2.54 9.47
CA GLU A 38 41.57 -2.72 10.35
C GLU A 38 41.46 -1.87 11.63
N LEU A 39 40.98 -0.63 11.50
CA LEU A 39 40.80 0.29 12.63
C LEU A 39 39.74 -0.24 13.60
N TRP A 40 38.62 -0.76 13.09
CA TRP A 40 37.63 -1.48 13.90
C TRP A 40 38.26 -2.67 14.64
N GLN A 41 38.98 -3.54 13.94
CA GLN A 41 39.63 -4.72 14.55
C GLN A 41 40.62 -4.35 15.67
N ARG A 42 41.24 -3.17 15.63
CA ARG A 42 42.15 -2.66 16.67
C ARG A 42 41.42 -1.95 17.82
N LEU A 43 40.28 -1.30 17.57
CA LEU A 43 39.49 -0.60 18.59
C LEU A 43 38.50 -1.51 19.32
N GLU A 44 37.93 -2.51 18.65
CA GLU A 44 36.95 -3.43 19.22
C GLU A 44 37.39 -4.05 20.56
N PRO A 45 38.63 -4.59 20.71
CA PRO A 45 39.07 -5.16 21.98
C PRO A 45 39.24 -4.13 23.10
N SER A 46 39.40 -2.85 22.78
CA SER A 46 39.47 -1.77 23.77
C SER A 46 38.07 -1.29 24.14
N LEU A 47 37.21 -1.02 23.15
CA LEU A 47 35.79 -0.70 23.37
C LEU A 47 35.10 -1.76 24.24
N ARG A 48 35.32 -3.05 23.97
CA ARG A 48 34.75 -4.16 24.79
C ARG A 48 35.21 -4.17 26.26
N ARG A 49 36.24 -3.42 26.64
CA ARG A 49 36.76 -3.32 28.02
C ARG A 49 36.51 -1.97 28.68
N GLY A 50 35.83 -1.05 27.99
CA GLY A 50 35.81 0.37 28.35
C GLY A 50 36.91 1.15 27.63
N LEU A 51 36.52 2.26 27.01
CA LEU A 51 37.41 3.21 26.34
C LEU A 51 36.90 4.63 26.56
N ASP A 52 37.67 5.50 27.21
CA ASP A 52 37.37 6.94 27.23
C ASP A 52 37.71 7.58 25.88
N PRO A 53 36.73 8.15 25.14
CA PRO A 53 36.99 8.80 23.85
C PRO A 53 37.92 10.01 23.93
N ALA A 54 38.03 10.68 25.08
CA ALA A 54 38.88 11.86 25.25
C ALA A 54 40.38 11.49 25.32
N THR A 55 40.72 10.41 26.02
CA THR A 55 42.10 9.90 26.10
C THR A 55 42.47 8.93 24.96
N ALA A 56 41.50 8.26 24.32
CA ALA A 56 41.72 7.29 23.23
C ALA A 56 42.50 7.82 22.01
N THR A 57 42.63 9.14 21.86
CA THR A 57 43.34 9.80 20.76
C THR A 57 44.66 10.47 21.16
N LEU A 58 45.00 10.50 22.45
CA LEU A 58 46.23 11.13 22.94
C LEU A 58 47.47 10.34 22.48
N GLY A 59 48.50 11.07 22.02
CA GLY A 59 49.76 10.48 21.53
C GLY A 59 49.65 9.77 20.16
N LEU A 60 48.47 9.64 19.57
CA LEU A 60 48.31 9.12 18.22
C LEU A 60 48.65 10.19 17.18
N PRO A 61 49.22 9.82 16.01
CA PRO A 61 49.36 10.75 14.90
C PRO A 61 48.01 11.31 14.45
N ASP A 62 47.99 12.60 14.14
CA ASP A 62 46.87 13.42 13.68
C ASP A 62 45.82 12.71 12.79
N ARG A 63 46.29 11.98 11.77
CA ARG A 63 45.45 11.26 10.81
C ARG A 63 44.75 10.05 11.45
N THR A 64 45.43 9.37 12.37
CA THR A 64 44.89 8.24 13.14
C THR A 64 43.89 8.74 14.18
N ALA A 65 44.22 9.81 14.92
CA ALA A 65 43.32 10.44 15.88
C ALA A 65 41.97 10.83 15.24
N ARG A 66 41.99 11.49 14.07
CA ARG A 66 40.77 11.81 13.30
C ARG A 66 40.00 10.57 12.86
N ALA A 67 40.68 9.50 12.46
CA ALA A 67 40.01 8.26 12.03
C ALA A 67 39.34 7.52 13.21
N VAL A 68 39.99 7.48 14.38
CA VAL A 68 39.41 6.97 15.64
C VAL A 68 38.16 7.77 16.01
N GLY A 69 38.26 9.10 16.04
CA GLY A 69 37.14 9.99 16.36
C GLY A 69 35.95 9.82 15.40
N TRP A 70 36.20 9.71 14.09
CA TRP A 70 35.15 9.43 13.11
C TRP A 70 34.45 8.09 13.36
N LEU A 71 35.20 7.01 13.63
CA LEU A 71 34.59 5.69 13.87
C LEU A 71 33.80 5.66 15.18
N LEU A 72 34.28 6.31 16.25
CA LEU A 72 33.53 6.45 17.50
C LEU A 72 32.23 7.26 17.31
N GLY A 73 32.27 8.32 16.50
CA GLY A 73 31.07 9.07 16.11
C GLY A 73 30.06 8.21 15.35
N LEU A 74 30.52 7.48 14.33
CA LEU A 74 29.69 6.57 13.52
C LEU A 74 29.01 5.48 14.37
N LEU A 75 29.72 4.93 15.35
CA LEU A 75 29.19 3.94 16.30
C LEU A 75 28.17 4.55 17.26
N ALA A 76 28.36 5.80 17.69
CA ALA A 76 27.38 6.52 18.50
C ALA A 76 26.10 6.83 17.69
N GLU A 77 26.22 7.29 16.44
CA GLU A 77 25.09 7.55 15.53
C GLU A 77 24.21 6.31 15.30
N HIS A 78 24.83 5.13 15.23
CA HIS A 78 24.12 3.85 15.03
C HIS A 78 23.60 3.22 16.34
N ASP A 79 23.71 3.92 17.49
CA ASP A 79 23.27 3.44 18.80
C ASP A 79 24.03 2.17 19.28
N VAL A 80 25.32 2.08 18.93
CA VAL A 80 26.22 0.95 19.24
C VAL A 80 26.99 1.14 20.55
N LEU A 81 27.10 2.36 21.08
CA LEU A 81 27.88 2.69 22.29
C LEU A 81 27.01 2.93 23.54
N VAL A 82 27.60 2.75 24.73
CA VAL A 82 27.01 2.98 26.08
C VAL A 82 28.09 3.51 27.04
N ASP A 83 27.76 4.47 27.91
CA ASP A 83 28.64 5.05 28.95
C ASP A 83 28.78 4.08 30.16
N VAL A 84 30.00 3.70 30.55
CA VAL A 84 30.30 2.52 31.40
C VAL A 84 30.45 2.86 32.90
N ARG A 85 29.67 3.80 33.43
CA ARG A 85 29.85 4.26 34.82
C ARG A 85 29.36 3.31 35.92
N VAL A 86 28.89 2.12 35.57
CA VAL A 86 28.76 0.94 36.45
C VAL A 86 29.30 -0.31 35.72
N PRO A 87 30.05 -1.20 36.39
CA PRO A 87 30.46 -2.47 35.81
C PRO A 87 29.25 -3.35 35.45
N LEU A 88 29.20 -3.81 34.20
CA LEU A 88 28.21 -4.80 33.75
C LEU A 88 28.47 -6.20 34.34
N ASP A 89 29.70 -6.43 34.80
CA ASP A 89 30.27 -7.72 35.16
C ASP A 89 29.92 -8.16 36.58
N GLY A 90 28.63 -8.36 36.86
CA GLY A 90 28.20 -8.90 38.16
C GLY A 90 26.72 -9.15 38.37
N HIS A 91 25.83 -8.49 37.62
CA HIS A 91 24.38 -8.58 37.84
C HIS A 91 23.64 -9.22 36.65
N PRO A 92 22.79 -10.25 36.83
CA PRO A 92 22.22 -11.01 35.71
C PRO A 92 21.28 -10.20 34.79
N LEU A 93 20.74 -9.08 35.27
CA LEU A 93 19.97 -8.13 34.45
C LEU A 93 20.82 -7.11 33.67
N ALA A 94 22.13 -7.01 33.91
CA ALA A 94 22.99 -5.95 33.35
C ALA A 94 22.98 -5.92 31.81
N ALA A 95 23.13 -7.09 31.17
CA ALA A 95 23.12 -7.21 29.72
C ALA A 95 21.77 -6.88 29.06
N TRP A 96 20.67 -6.92 29.83
CA TRP A 96 19.31 -6.63 29.35
C TRP A 96 18.95 -5.15 29.56
N LEU A 97 19.27 -4.59 30.74
CA LEU A 97 19.12 -3.17 31.04
C LEU A 97 19.99 -2.30 30.12
N ALA A 98 21.19 -2.76 29.76
CA ALA A 98 22.04 -2.14 28.75
C ALA A 98 21.43 -2.08 27.33
N GLY A 99 20.36 -2.84 27.04
CA GLY A 99 19.62 -2.79 25.79
C GLY A 99 18.41 -1.85 25.79
N LEU A 100 17.89 -1.48 26.97
CA LEU A 100 16.55 -0.86 27.11
C LEU A 100 16.52 0.46 27.90
N ALA A 101 17.44 0.68 28.84
CA ALA A 101 17.52 1.93 29.59
C ALA A 101 18.28 3.00 28.80
N GLN A 102 17.86 4.27 28.90
CA GLN A 102 18.65 5.40 28.38
C GLN A 102 19.91 5.65 29.22
N ASP A 103 19.85 5.35 30.52
CA ASP A 103 21.00 5.26 31.42
C ASP A 103 21.02 3.87 32.09
N PRO A 104 21.74 2.89 31.51
CA PRO A 104 21.91 1.57 32.11
C PRO A 104 22.66 1.58 33.44
N THR A 105 23.48 2.61 33.69
CA THR A 105 24.27 2.77 34.91
C THR A 105 23.32 3.11 36.07
N ALA A 106 22.50 4.16 35.92
CA ALA A 106 21.49 4.53 36.91
C ALA A 106 20.45 3.43 37.12
N ALA A 107 20.05 2.73 36.06
CA ALA A 107 19.12 1.61 36.15
C ALA A 107 19.69 0.42 36.93
N LEU A 108 20.96 0.04 36.70
CA LEU A 108 21.58 -1.08 37.42
C LEU A 108 21.85 -0.75 38.89
N ASP A 109 22.26 0.48 39.16
CA ASP A 109 22.49 1.01 40.51
C ASP A 109 21.17 1.21 41.30
N ALA A 110 20.04 1.43 40.61
CA ALA A 110 18.71 1.36 41.22
C ALA A 110 18.27 -0.09 41.51
N VAL A 111 18.56 -1.04 40.61
CA VAL A 111 18.21 -2.46 40.79
C VAL A 111 19.03 -3.13 41.89
N SER A 112 20.35 -2.87 41.96
CA SER A 112 21.25 -3.47 42.95
C SER A 112 20.95 -3.03 44.39
N ARG A 113 20.33 -1.86 44.57
CA ARG A 113 19.86 -1.36 45.87
C ARG A 113 18.47 -1.85 46.27
N CYS A 114 17.71 -2.49 45.37
CA CYS A 114 16.36 -2.95 45.71
C CYS A 114 16.38 -4.25 46.51
N ALA A 115 15.95 -4.16 47.77
CA ALA A 115 15.80 -5.33 48.63
C ALA A 115 14.50 -6.08 48.28
N VAL A 116 14.63 -7.13 47.46
CA VAL A 116 13.52 -8.01 47.05
C VAL A 116 13.46 -9.23 47.96
N ALA A 117 12.31 -9.50 48.58
CA ALA A 117 12.11 -10.67 49.45
C ALA A 117 11.01 -11.60 48.92
N VAL A 118 11.36 -12.87 48.65
CA VAL A 118 10.38 -13.89 48.24
C VAL A 118 9.94 -14.73 49.46
N THR A 119 8.62 -14.87 49.64
CA THR A 119 7.95 -15.52 50.80
C THR A 119 6.76 -16.36 50.33
N GLY A 120 6.15 -17.20 51.19
CA GLY A 120 5.02 -18.05 50.79
C GLY A 120 4.20 -18.65 51.95
N GLU A 121 3.11 -19.34 51.62
CA GLU A 121 2.50 -20.34 52.51
C GLU A 121 3.25 -21.67 52.34
N GLY A 122 3.81 -22.19 53.43
CA GLY A 122 4.73 -23.33 53.38
C GLY A 122 6.15 -22.95 52.96
N ASP A 123 7.04 -23.93 52.92
CA ASP A 123 8.44 -23.72 52.60
C ASP A 123 8.67 -23.76 51.08
N LEU A 124 9.24 -22.68 50.51
CA LEU A 124 9.56 -22.61 49.09
C LEU A 124 10.44 -23.81 48.66
N PRO A 125 10.07 -24.56 47.61
CA PRO A 125 10.83 -25.73 47.15
C PRO A 125 12.31 -25.39 46.95
N PRO A 126 13.27 -26.22 47.42
CA PRO A 126 14.70 -25.87 47.39
C PRO A 126 15.24 -25.48 46.02
N ALA A 127 14.73 -26.08 44.93
CA ALA A 127 15.09 -25.73 43.56
C ALA A 127 14.64 -24.31 43.16
N VAL A 128 13.42 -23.91 43.54
CA VAL A 128 12.89 -22.54 43.31
C VAL A 128 13.74 -21.53 44.08
N ARG A 129 14.02 -21.83 45.36
CA ARG A 129 14.84 -20.98 46.23
C ARG A 129 16.27 -20.80 45.71
N ALA A 130 16.89 -21.88 45.24
CA ALA A 130 18.21 -21.85 44.61
C ALA A 130 18.22 -21.05 43.30
N ALA A 131 17.21 -21.21 42.44
CA ALA A 131 17.13 -20.49 41.16
C ALA A 131 16.95 -18.97 41.35
N LEU A 132 16.12 -18.55 42.32
CA LEU A 132 15.94 -17.14 42.69
C LEU A 132 17.24 -16.55 43.28
N THR A 133 17.91 -17.30 44.17
CA THR A 133 19.18 -16.87 44.79
C THR A 133 20.31 -16.76 43.76
N ALA A 134 20.39 -17.70 42.80
CA ALA A 134 21.31 -17.64 41.66
C ALA A 134 21.00 -16.49 40.67
N SER A 135 19.79 -15.93 40.75
CA SER A 135 19.37 -14.74 39.98
C SER A 135 19.61 -13.42 40.75
N GLY A 136 20.30 -13.45 41.89
CA GLY A 136 20.59 -12.28 42.72
C GLY A 136 19.49 -11.83 43.68
N LEU A 137 18.38 -12.60 43.79
CA LEU A 137 17.23 -12.24 44.61
C LEU A 137 17.30 -12.87 46.01
N SER A 138 16.97 -12.10 47.05
CA SER A 138 16.94 -12.60 48.42
C SER A 138 15.67 -13.41 48.71
N THR A 139 15.81 -14.51 49.45
CA THR A 139 14.70 -15.40 49.81
C THR A 139 14.68 -15.64 51.32
N ALA A 140 13.49 -15.67 51.93
CA ALA A 140 13.32 -15.78 53.37
C ALA A 140 12.22 -16.79 53.74
N PRO A 141 12.32 -17.51 54.87
CA PRO A 141 11.21 -18.32 55.40
C PRO A 141 10.01 -17.44 55.75
N GLY A 142 8.78 -17.98 55.61
CA GLY A 142 7.55 -17.22 55.84
C GLY A 142 7.43 -16.59 57.24
N GLU A 143 8.02 -17.20 58.26
CA GLU A 143 7.99 -16.71 59.65
C GLU A 143 8.87 -15.46 59.89
N ALA A 144 9.87 -15.21 59.02
CA ALA A 144 10.77 -14.05 59.15
C ALA A 144 10.06 -12.69 58.91
N LEU A 145 8.84 -12.71 58.38
CA LEU A 145 8.02 -11.52 58.08
C LEU A 145 7.75 -10.60 59.28
N ARG A 146 7.87 -11.09 60.52
CA ARG A 146 7.77 -10.23 61.72
C ARG A 146 9.04 -9.41 62.01
N ALA A 147 10.22 -9.92 61.65
CA ALA A 147 11.49 -9.26 61.96
C ALA A 147 11.77 -8.05 61.05
N LEU A 148 11.24 -8.03 59.83
CA LEU A 148 11.35 -6.94 58.83
C LEU A 148 10.64 -5.62 59.23
N ARG A 149 10.39 -5.40 60.52
CA ARG A 149 9.62 -4.27 61.05
C ARG A 149 10.19 -3.63 62.31
N GLU A 150 11.18 -4.24 62.96
CA GLU A 150 11.63 -3.86 64.32
C GLU A 150 13.15 -3.62 64.44
N VAL A 151 13.79 -3.11 63.36
CA VAL A 151 15.14 -2.54 63.43
C VAL A 151 15.11 -1.05 63.03
N PRO A 152 14.85 -0.13 63.98
CA PRO A 152 15.00 1.30 63.76
C PRO A 152 16.46 1.72 63.90
N GLY A 153 17.24 1.66 62.80
CA GLY A 153 18.64 2.08 62.81
C GLY A 153 19.30 2.06 61.42
N ASP A 154 19.48 0.88 60.84
CA ASP A 154 20.13 0.67 59.55
C ASP A 154 19.14 0.35 58.42
N GLY A 155 19.47 0.78 57.20
CA GLY A 155 18.59 0.78 56.02
C GLY A 155 18.31 -0.57 55.35
N GLY A 156 18.02 -1.63 56.12
CA GLY A 156 17.81 -3.00 55.63
C GLY A 156 16.35 -3.40 55.34
N GLY A 157 15.49 -2.47 54.93
CA GLY A 157 14.07 -2.74 54.65
C GLY A 157 13.83 -3.21 53.21
N ALA A 158 12.88 -4.13 53.01
CA ALA A 158 12.50 -4.60 51.66
C ALA A 158 11.66 -3.56 50.89
N ASP A 159 11.93 -3.39 49.60
CA ASP A 159 11.18 -2.53 48.66
C ASP A 159 10.03 -3.27 47.96
N LEU A 160 10.25 -4.57 47.68
CA LEU A 160 9.30 -5.44 47.00
C LEU A 160 9.27 -6.81 47.69
N VAL A 161 8.08 -7.26 48.05
CA VAL A 161 7.84 -8.62 48.56
C VAL A 161 7.07 -9.40 47.51
N VAL A 162 7.62 -10.52 47.03
CA VAL A 162 6.89 -11.45 46.16
C VAL A 162 6.36 -12.59 47.04
N TRP A 163 5.05 -12.79 47.03
CA TRP A 163 4.38 -13.81 47.83
C TRP A 163 3.90 -14.93 46.93
N VAL A 164 4.55 -16.08 47.05
CA VAL A 164 4.39 -17.27 46.20
C VAL A 164 3.62 -18.34 46.97
N ARG A 165 2.48 -18.76 46.46
CA ARG A 165 1.64 -19.81 47.06
C ARG A 165 1.73 -21.11 46.26
N THR A 166 1.98 -22.24 46.93
CA THR A 166 1.83 -23.57 46.34
C THR A 166 0.37 -24.02 46.42
N GLU A 167 -0.22 -24.44 45.29
CA GLU A 167 -1.58 -25.00 45.23
C GLU A 167 -1.61 -26.39 45.89
N ASP A 168 -2.16 -26.49 47.10
CA ASP A 168 -2.30 -27.78 47.77
C ASP A 168 -3.52 -28.55 47.24
N SER A 169 -3.34 -29.84 47.00
CA SER A 169 -4.05 -30.61 45.97
C SER A 169 -5.51 -31.01 46.27
N GLY A 170 -6.17 -30.37 47.23
CA GLY A 170 -7.49 -30.78 47.74
C GLY A 170 -8.56 -29.68 47.93
N GLU A 171 -8.21 -28.41 48.08
CA GLU A 171 -9.20 -27.36 48.43
C GLU A 171 -9.39 -26.27 47.38
N ARG A 172 -10.64 -26.12 46.91
CA ARG A 172 -11.09 -24.87 46.26
C ARG A 172 -11.45 -23.83 47.31
N ARG A 173 -10.67 -22.75 47.41
CA ARG A 173 -11.00 -21.53 48.17
C ARG A 173 -10.76 -20.27 47.33
N GLU A 174 -11.29 -19.16 47.82
CA GLU A 174 -11.41 -17.86 47.14
C GLU A 174 -10.07 -17.21 46.74
N PRO A 175 -10.06 -16.23 45.81
CA PRO A 175 -8.86 -15.48 45.45
C PRO A 175 -8.20 -14.82 46.67
N PRO A 176 -6.85 -14.73 46.70
CA PRO A 176 -6.12 -14.46 47.92
C PRO A 176 -6.27 -13.01 48.43
N VAL A 177 -6.45 -12.90 49.75
CA VAL A 177 -6.20 -11.68 50.52
C VAL A 177 -4.80 -11.82 51.14
N PRO A 178 -3.88 -10.85 50.96
CA PRO A 178 -2.59 -10.88 51.64
C PRO A 178 -2.76 -10.89 53.18
N PRO A 179 -1.84 -11.50 53.96
CA PRO A 179 -2.00 -11.71 55.41
C PRO A 179 -1.81 -10.42 56.26
N TRP A 180 -2.16 -9.25 55.74
CA TRP A 180 -1.99 -7.94 56.34
C TRP A 180 -3.35 -7.37 56.79
N PRO A 181 -3.65 -7.28 58.10
CA PRO A 181 -4.90 -6.70 58.57
C PRO A 181 -4.98 -5.19 58.26
N GLY A 182 -5.97 -4.79 57.44
CA GLY A 182 -6.28 -3.38 57.18
C GLY A 182 -5.44 -2.71 56.08
N ALA A 183 -5.74 -3.00 54.81
CA ALA A 183 -5.14 -2.34 53.66
C ALA A 183 -5.82 -0.97 53.36
N ALA A 184 -5.43 0.07 54.09
CA ALA A 184 -5.74 1.46 53.74
C ALA A 184 -4.77 1.99 52.64
N PRO A 185 -5.19 2.95 51.80
CA PRO A 185 -4.33 3.54 50.77
C PRO A 185 -3.05 4.19 51.33
N ARG A 186 -1.94 4.11 50.59
CA ARG A 186 -0.69 4.83 50.87
C ARG A 186 -0.95 6.34 50.99
N GLN A 187 -0.49 6.95 52.08
CA GLN A 187 -0.08 8.36 52.05
C GLN A 187 1.36 8.46 51.48
N PRO A 188 1.75 9.59 50.85
CA PRO A 188 3.12 9.80 50.40
C PRO A 188 4.11 9.74 51.58
N GLY A 189 5.21 8.99 51.42
CA GLY A 189 6.32 8.97 52.38
C GLY A 189 6.43 7.76 53.32
N SER A 190 5.50 6.79 53.29
CA SER A 190 5.61 5.62 54.18
C SER A 190 6.58 4.53 53.66
N LEU A 191 7.58 4.17 54.47
CA LEU A 191 8.49 3.02 54.27
C LEU A 191 7.72 1.68 54.38
N ARG A 192 7.04 1.25 53.30
CA ARG A 192 6.42 -0.09 53.20
C ARG A 192 6.60 -0.67 51.79
N PRO A 193 7.03 -1.94 51.66
CA PRO A 193 7.19 -2.60 50.36
C PRO A 193 5.90 -2.67 49.55
N ALA A 194 6.06 -2.76 48.23
CA ALA A 194 5.02 -3.29 47.35
C ALA A 194 4.91 -4.82 47.52
N VAL A 195 3.72 -5.41 47.29
CA VAL A 195 3.50 -6.86 47.42
C VAL A 195 2.93 -7.43 46.12
N LEU A 196 3.54 -8.50 45.60
CA LEU A 196 3.14 -9.18 44.37
C LEU A 196 2.73 -10.64 44.65
N PRO A 197 1.45 -11.02 44.51
CA PRO A 197 1.00 -12.40 44.67
C PRO A 197 1.21 -13.24 43.40
N VAL A 198 1.73 -14.47 43.57
CA VAL A 198 1.96 -15.47 42.51
C VAL A 198 1.51 -16.85 43.01
N THR A 199 0.90 -17.66 42.15
CA THR A 199 0.49 -19.04 42.50
C THR A 199 1.18 -20.05 41.60
N ILE A 200 1.78 -21.08 42.19
CA ILE A 200 2.45 -22.20 41.50
C ILE A 200 1.82 -23.53 41.93
N ARG A 201 1.78 -24.49 41.02
CA ARG A 201 1.31 -25.85 41.29
C ARG A 201 2.44 -26.73 41.87
N PRO A 202 2.11 -27.90 42.48
CA PRO A 202 3.11 -28.88 42.92
C PRO A 202 4.00 -29.43 41.78
N ASP A 203 3.51 -29.36 40.53
CA ASP A 203 4.26 -29.73 39.32
C ASP A 203 5.09 -28.58 38.73
N GLY A 204 5.12 -27.41 39.39
CA GLY A 204 5.85 -26.21 38.97
C GLY A 204 5.09 -25.28 38.03
N ALA A 205 3.94 -25.68 37.48
CA ALA A 205 3.19 -24.84 36.54
C ALA A 205 2.54 -23.61 37.23
N LEU A 206 2.67 -22.44 36.60
CA LEU A 206 2.31 -21.14 37.18
C LEU A 206 0.90 -20.69 36.79
N ILE A 207 0.00 -20.46 37.75
CA ILE A 207 -1.41 -20.07 37.53
C ILE A 207 -1.55 -18.53 37.48
N GLY A 208 -0.73 -17.91 36.64
CA GLY A 208 -0.77 -16.48 36.30
C GLY A 208 -0.39 -15.49 37.41
N PRO A 209 -0.16 -14.20 37.05
CA PRO A 209 -0.09 -13.11 38.00
C PRO A 209 -1.49 -12.62 38.36
N LEU A 210 -1.80 -12.59 39.66
CA LEU A 210 -2.99 -11.91 40.16
C LEU A 210 -2.73 -10.40 40.21
N ALA A 211 -3.75 -9.60 39.87
CA ALA A 211 -3.60 -8.15 39.80
C ALA A 211 -3.21 -7.55 41.18
N PRO A 212 -2.35 -6.50 41.22
CA PRO A 212 -1.94 -5.88 42.47
C PRO A 212 -3.15 -5.26 43.18
N ALA A 213 -3.58 -5.88 44.27
CA ALA A 213 -4.74 -5.46 45.03
C ALA A 213 -4.43 -4.17 45.82
N GLY A 214 -5.20 -3.10 45.55
CA GLY A 214 -5.24 -1.93 46.43
C GLY A 214 -4.35 -0.75 46.05
N HIS A 215 -4.63 -0.11 44.90
CA HIS A 215 -4.49 1.35 44.81
C HIS A 215 -5.87 1.97 44.57
N PRO A 216 -6.57 2.44 45.62
CA PRO A 216 -7.84 3.16 45.46
C PRO A 216 -7.65 4.44 44.66
N ALA A 217 -8.63 4.75 43.80
CA ALA A 217 -8.82 6.11 43.32
C ALA A 217 -9.23 7.00 44.51
N ALA A 218 -8.44 8.05 44.78
CA ALA A 218 -8.74 9.03 45.81
C ALA A 218 -9.21 10.33 45.16
N ALA A 219 -10.52 10.44 44.90
CA ALA A 219 -11.13 11.74 44.74
C ALA A 219 -11.06 12.46 46.10
N GLY A 220 -10.53 13.68 46.13
CA GLY A 220 -10.30 14.41 47.37
C GLY A 220 -10.41 15.92 47.15
N GLN A 221 -11.44 16.52 47.73
CA GLN A 221 -11.61 17.98 47.75
C GLN A 221 -10.49 18.61 48.60
N ALA A 222 -9.79 19.60 48.06
CA ALA A 222 -9.02 20.55 48.86
C ALA A 222 -9.91 21.73 49.25
N VAL A 223 -9.98 22.04 50.55
CA VAL A 223 -10.76 23.17 51.08
C VAL A 223 -10.08 24.50 50.72
N ALA A 224 -10.88 25.56 50.56
CA ALA A 224 -10.40 26.88 50.17
C ALA A 224 -9.30 27.44 51.10
N GLY A 225 -8.20 27.90 50.49
CA GLY A 225 -7.16 28.72 51.12
C GLY A 225 -6.84 29.91 50.23
N GLN A 226 -6.85 31.12 50.79
CA GLN A 226 -6.66 32.37 50.04
C GLN A 226 -5.18 32.71 49.89
N THR A 227 -4.73 33.09 48.69
CA THR A 227 -3.52 33.90 48.50
C THR A 227 -3.75 34.94 47.39
N ALA A 228 -3.27 36.16 47.65
CA ALA A 228 -3.30 37.29 46.71
C ALA A 228 -2.03 37.27 45.82
N PRO A 229 -2.03 37.95 44.65
CA PRO A 229 -0.93 37.86 43.70
C PRO A 229 0.28 38.73 44.06
N GLY A 230 1.48 38.20 43.80
CA GLY A 230 2.67 39.00 43.50
C GLY A 230 3.84 38.90 44.48
N GLN A 231 4.88 38.16 44.06
CA GLN A 231 6.25 38.69 44.06
C GLN A 231 7.18 37.83 43.18
N THR A 232 8.20 38.49 42.62
CA THR A 232 9.27 37.89 41.80
C THR A 232 10.51 37.65 42.65
N ALA A 233 11.28 36.57 42.39
CA ALA A 233 12.74 36.64 42.16
C ALA A 233 13.41 35.25 42.05
N ALA A 234 14.62 35.30 41.47
CA ALA A 234 15.76 34.38 41.63
C ALA A 234 15.65 32.93 41.10
N ALA A 235 16.72 32.51 40.44
CA ALA A 235 17.02 31.13 40.09
C ALA A 235 18.15 30.60 40.99
N THR A 236 18.19 29.28 41.16
CA THR A 236 19.34 28.56 41.75
C THR A 236 19.58 27.29 40.96
N ASP A 237 20.84 26.98 40.67
CA ASP A 237 21.24 25.76 39.98
C ASP A 237 20.80 24.50 40.74
N ALA A 238 20.26 23.54 39.99
CA ALA A 238 20.12 22.15 40.39
C ALA A 238 20.36 21.28 39.15
N GLY A 239 21.27 20.31 39.27
CA GLY A 239 21.59 19.38 38.18
C GLY A 239 20.38 18.52 37.78
N PRO A 240 20.46 17.79 36.64
CA PRO A 240 19.34 16.99 36.15
C PRO A 240 18.94 15.92 37.17
N ALA A 241 17.79 16.12 37.81
CA ALA A 241 17.21 15.14 38.71
C ALA A 241 16.89 13.85 37.94
N GLY A 242 17.35 12.70 38.46
CA GLY A 242 17.09 11.39 37.87
C GLY A 242 15.60 11.15 37.64
N SER A 243 15.24 10.48 36.54
CA SER A 243 13.86 10.48 36.08
C SER A 243 12.95 9.71 37.05
N ALA A 244 11.83 10.33 37.47
CA ALA A 244 10.84 9.69 38.32
C ALA A 244 10.11 8.50 37.64
N THR A 245 10.45 8.22 36.38
CA THR A 245 10.03 7.07 35.57
C THR A 245 10.80 5.80 35.90
N ASP A 246 12.10 5.88 36.18
CA ASP A 246 12.96 4.69 36.35
C ASP A 246 12.54 3.87 37.59
N HIS A 247 12.26 4.55 38.70
CA HIS A 247 11.74 3.93 39.93
C HIS A 247 10.33 3.32 39.78
N ARG A 248 9.60 3.56 38.67
CA ARG A 248 8.24 3.03 38.45
C ARG A 248 8.21 1.74 37.62
N LEU A 249 9.21 1.52 36.76
CA LEU A 249 9.37 0.27 36.02
C LEU A 249 9.94 -0.86 36.91
N LEU A 250 10.70 -0.48 37.94
CA LEU A 250 11.45 -1.35 38.84
C LEU A 250 10.65 -2.56 39.38
N PRO A 251 9.39 -2.43 39.88
CA PRO A 251 8.61 -3.57 40.35
C PRO A 251 8.17 -4.52 39.23
N PHE A 252 7.91 -3.98 38.03
CA PHE A 252 7.48 -4.77 36.87
C PHE A 252 8.62 -5.57 36.25
N LEU A 253 9.84 -5.02 36.24
CA LEU A 253 11.03 -5.72 35.74
C LEU A 253 11.44 -6.88 36.65
N VAL A 254 11.42 -6.66 37.98
CA VAL A 254 11.66 -7.75 38.95
C VAL A 254 10.54 -8.79 38.88
N ALA A 255 9.27 -8.37 38.76
CA ALA A 255 8.15 -9.29 38.55
C ALA A 255 8.32 -10.15 37.29
N HIS A 256 8.77 -9.55 36.18
CA HIS A 256 9.00 -10.25 34.92
C HIS A 256 10.09 -11.32 35.05
N GLU A 257 11.21 -11.02 35.71
CA GLU A 257 12.26 -12.01 35.95
C GLU A 257 11.84 -13.12 36.91
N VAL A 258 11.15 -12.81 38.01
CA VAL A 258 10.63 -13.85 38.91
C VAL A 258 9.65 -14.77 38.17
N VAL A 259 8.76 -14.22 37.33
CA VAL A 259 7.86 -15.03 36.48
C VAL A 259 8.65 -15.82 35.43
N ARG A 260 9.72 -15.28 34.83
CA ARG A 260 10.57 -15.98 33.85
C ARG A 260 11.33 -17.15 34.49
N VAL A 261 11.90 -16.96 35.68
CA VAL A 261 12.60 -18.01 36.43
C VAL A 261 11.64 -19.11 36.86
N LEU A 262 10.43 -18.76 37.30
CA LEU A 262 9.38 -19.73 37.64
C LEU A 262 8.85 -20.47 36.39
N ALA A 263 8.66 -19.78 35.26
CA ALA A 263 8.26 -20.41 34.00
C ALA A 263 9.33 -21.36 33.43
N GLY A 264 10.61 -21.00 33.55
CA GLY A 264 11.72 -21.89 33.17
C GLY A 264 11.83 -23.17 34.01
N LEU A 265 11.16 -23.24 35.16
CA LEU A 265 10.98 -24.46 35.95
C LEU A 265 9.71 -25.25 35.55
N ALA A 266 8.72 -24.60 34.94
CA ALA A 266 7.48 -25.23 34.48
C ALA A 266 7.64 -26.01 33.16
N ASP A 267 8.55 -25.59 32.28
CA ASP A 267 8.81 -26.26 30.98
C ASP A 267 9.60 -27.58 31.10
N GLY A 268 9.89 -28.06 32.32
CA GLY A 268 10.42 -29.40 32.59
C GLY A 268 11.89 -29.64 32.22
N THR A 269 12.66 -28.61 31.84
CA THR A 269 14.09 -28.77 31.52
C THR A 269 14.97 -28.88 32.76
N THR A 270 15.16 -30.10 33.26
CA THR A 270 16.02 -30.40 34.42
C THR A 270 17.48 -29.98 34.18
N LEU A 271 17.99 -29.04 34.98
CA LEU A 271 19.41 -28.69 35.02
C LEU A 271 20.13 -29.57 36.04
N SER A 272 21.17 -30.29 35.60
CA SER A 272 21.92 -31.23 36.45
C SER A 272 23.28 -30.64 36.83
N LEU A 273 23.49 -30.35 38.12
CA LEU A 273 24.76 -29.89 38.66
C LEU A 273 25.67 -31.08 39.01
N ARG A 274 26.74 -31.27 38.22
CA ARG A 274 27.90 -32.08 38.59
C ARG A 274 29.19 -31.32 38.25
N GLY A 275 30.12 -31.25 39.21
CA GLY A 275 31.47 -30.73 38.96
C GLY A 275 31.59 -29.21 38.74
N GLY A 276 30.57 -28.42 39.08
CA GLY A 276 30.65 -26.95 39.05
C GLY A 276 30.37 -26.29 37.69
N VAL A 277 29.90 -27.04 36.68
CA VAL A 277 29.43 -26.49 35.40
C VAL A 277 27.94 -26.78 35.24
N VAL A 278 27.17 -25.79 34.78
CA VAL A 278 25.75 -25.95 34.42
C VAL A 278 25.64 -26.41 32.98
N GLN A 279 24.96 -27.53 32.72
CA GLN A 279 24.68 -28.03 31.37
C GLN A 279 23.20 -28.36 31.17
N ARG A 280 22.75 -28.19 29.93
CA ARG A 280 21.39 -28.45 29.47
C ARG A 280 21.24 -29.93 29.13
N VAL A 281 20.34 -30.64 29.79
CA VAL A 281 20.07 -32.06 29.47
C VAL A 281 19.33 -32.13 28.13
N GLY A 282 20.01 -32.62 27.09
CA GLY A 282 19.41 -32.82 25.76
C GLY A 282 20.37 -32.85 24.57
N GLU A 283 21.56 -32.23 24.67
CA GLU A 283 22.54 -32.22 23.57
C GLU A 283 23.44 -33.48 23.58
N PRO A 284 23.58 -34.22 22.47
CA PRO A 284 24.50 -35.35 22.37
C PRO A 284 25.97 -34.90 22.26
N THR A 285 26.85 -35.45 23.10
CA THR A 285 28.30 -35.25 22.97
C THR A 285 28.85 -36.05 21.79
N GLY A 286 29.29 -35.37 20.73
CA GLY A 286 29.62 -36.00 19.45
C GLY A 286 30.95 -36.76 19.41
N ARG A 287 30.91 -38.00 18.91
CA ARG A 287 32.04 -38.72 18.26
C ARG A 287 31.52 -39.64 17.15
N GLN A 288 32.26 -39.73 16.04
CA GLN A 288 32.08 -40.67 14.93
C GLN A 288 33.38 -41.51 14.78
N PRO A 289 33.42 -42.71 14.14
CA PRO A 289 33.27 -42.79 12.66
C PRO A 289 32.72 -44.12 12.02
N TRP A 290 31.98 -43.97 10.91
CA TRP A 290 31.78 -44.90 9.75
C TRP A 290 31.23 -46.36 9.96
N PRO A 291 30.67 -47.05 8.90
CA PRO A 291 29.78 -48.24 9.01
C PRO A 291 30.48 -49.59 8.65
N PRO A 292 30.10 -50.52 7.70
CA PRO A 292 29.23 -50.47 6.48
C PRO A 292 28.20 -51.64 6.28
N ALA A 293 27.40 -51.55 5.19
CA ALA A 293 26.71 -52.60 4.37
C ALA A 293 25.91 -53.77 5.04
N ALA A 294 24.79 -54.31 4.52
CA ALA A 294 24.35 -54.47 3.12
C ALA A 294 22.82 -54.79 2.94
N ARG A 295 22.38 -54.85 1.67
CA ARG A 295 21.23 -55.56 0.99
C ARG A 295 20.35 -56.51 1.87
N THR A 296 19.03 -56.69 1.68
CA THR A 296 18.13 -56.80 0.48
C THR A 296 16.70 -56.28 0.78
N GLY A 297 15.65 -56.33 -0.05
CA GLY A 297 15.53 -56.62 -1.50
C GLY A 297 14.29 -57.45 -1.96
N ALA A 298 13.14 -56.78 -2.16
CA ALA A 298 12.02 -57.10 -3.09
C ALA A 298 10.98 -58.24 -2.82
N LEU A 299 9.87 -58.12 -3.60
CA LEU A 299 8.69 -58.99 -3.88
C LEU A 299 7.35 -58.66 -3.17
N ALA A 300 6.16 -58.93 -3.74
CA ALA A 300 5.67 -58.96 -5.15
C ALA A 300 4.13 -59.16 -5.19
N THR A 301 3.47 -58.84 -6.32
CA THR A 301 2.01 -58.97 -6.54
C THR A 301 1.58 -60.32 -7.13
N ARG A 302 0.35 -60.83 -6.83
CA ARG A 302 -0.46 -61.63 -7.76
C ARG A 302 -1.97 -61.76 -7.39
N THR A 303 -2.76 -62.43 -8.24
CA THR A 303 -4.22 -62.24 -8.43
C THR A 303 -5.02 -63.52 -8.75
N GLY A 304 -6.34 -63.53 -8.43
CA GLY A 304 -7.38 -64.49 -8.88
C GLY A 304 -8.54 -64.61 -7.84
N ALA A 305 -9.86 -64.52 -8.08
CA ALA A 305 -10.81 -64.87 -9.18
C ALA A 305 -11.51 -66.25 -8.99
N PRO A 306 -12.76 -66.52 -9.48
CA PRO A 306 -13.90 -65.65 -9.90
C PRO A 306 -15.33 -66.18 -9.46
N ALA A 307 -16.40 -65.78 -10.18
CA ALA A 307 -17.82 -66.28 -10.21
C ALA A 307 -18.86 -65.57 -9.28
N THR A 308 -20.15 -65.36 -9.61
CA THR A 308 -20.99 -65.71 -10.81
C THR A 308 -22.10 -64.64 -11.12
N ARG A 309 -22.98 -64.88 -12.12
CA ARG A 309 -23.91 -63.90 -12.76
C ARG A 309 -25.40 -63.96 -12.30
N THR A 310 -26.08 -62.80 -12.27
CA THR A 310 -27.45 -62.47 -12.81
C THR A 310 -27.76 -60.97 -12.58
N GLY A 311 -28.53 -60.22 -13.39
CA GLY A 311 -29.07 -60.44 -14.75
C GLY A 311 -30.03 -59.31 -15.23
N ALA A 312 -30.09 -59.06 -16.55
CA ALA A 312 -31.09 -58.27 -17.31
C ALA A 312 -31.14 -56.71 -17.19
N PRO A 313 -31.69 -55.96 -18.19
CA PRO A 313 -31.24 -54.57 -18.46
C PRO A 313 -32.29 -53.48 -18.85
N ALA A 314 -31.81 -52.22 -18.77
CA ALA A 314 -32.02 -51.08 -19.70
C ALA A 314 -33.41 -50.59 -20.18
N THR A 315 -33.56 -49.26 -20.19
CA THR A 315 -34.16 -48.48 -21.29
C THR A 315 -33.44 -47.12 -21.44
N ARG A 316 -33.60 -46.45 -22.59
CA ARG A 316 -32.99 -45.16 -22.96
C ARG A 316 -34.04 -44.26 -23.64
N THR A 317 -33.62 -43.03 -23.96
CA THR A 317 -34.28 -41.95 -24.72
C THR A 317 -35.30 -41.13 -23.92
N GLY A 318 -35.48 -39.83 -24.21
CA GLY A 318 -34.80 -38.99 -25.23
C GLY A 318 -34.81 -37.50 -24.87
N ALA A 319 -34.07 -36.69 -25.62
CA ALA A 319 -34.06 -35.24 -25.47
C ALA A 319 -35.02 -34.57 -26.46
N LEU A 320 -35.54 -33.39 -26.09
CA LEU A 320 -36.14 -32.41 -27.01
C LEU A 320 -35.96 -31.00 -26.42
N ALA A 321 -36.05 -29.98 -27.28
CA ALA A 321 -35.83 -28.57 -26.94
C ALA A 321 -37.14 -27.79 -26.71
N GLY A 322 -37.02 -26.54 -26.23
CA GLY A 322 -38.13 -25.59 -26.15
C GLY A 322 -37.65 -24.20 -25.72
N ASP A 323 -37.90 -23.19 -26.56
CA ASP A 323 -37.60 -21.78 -26.29
C ASP A 323 -38.61 -21.14 -25.31
N GLY A 324 -38.21 -20.07 -24.63
CA GLY A 324 -39.11 -19.31 -23.76
C GLY A 324 -38.46 -18.17 -22.97
N ALA A 325 -38.60 -16.94 -23.48
CA ALA A 325 -38.41 -15.68 -22.76
C ALA A 325 -39.72 -14.86 -22.84
N PRO A 326 -39.88 -13.65 -22.26
CA PRO A 326 -39.03 -12.91 -21.31
C PRO A 326 -39.82 -12.38 -20.07
N GLY A 327 -39.17 -11.56 -19.23
CA GLY A 327 -39.80 -10.76 -18.15
C GLY A 327 -39.61 -11.34 -16.73
N THR A 328 -39.68 -10.56 -15.64
CA THR A 328 -40.04 -9.13 -15.49
C THR A 328 -39.00 -8.36 -14.66
N GLY A 329 -38.90 -7.04 -14.86
CA GLY A 329 -37.96 -6.17 -14.12
C GLY A 329 -38.40 -5.81 -12.69
N PRO A 330 -37.51 -5.22 -11.87
CA PRO A 330 -37.84 -4.75 -10.53
C PRO A 330 -38.66 -3.45 -10.61
N THR A 331 -39.96 -3.53 -10.28
CA THR A 331 -40.81 -2.35 -10.11
C THR A 331 -40.45 -1.60 -8.82
N ALA A 332 -40.57 -0.27 -8.87
CA ALA A 332 -40.41 0.57 -7.68
C ALA A 332 -41.68 0.54 -6.81
N GLY A 333 -41.52 0.65 -5.47
CA GLY A 333 -42.60 1.04 -4.57
C GLY A 333 -43.00 0.03 -3.49
N ALA A 334 -42.16 -0.15 -2.45
CA ALA A 334 -42.57 -0.73 -1.17
C ALA A 334 -41.78 -0.14 0.02
N VAL A 335 -42.38 0.87 0.65
CA VAL A 335 -42.00 1.43 1.96
C VAL A 335 -43.21 1.22 2.89
N PRO A 336 -43.10 0.96 4.21
CA PRO A 336 -41.90 0.90 5.07
C PRO A 336 -41.72 -0.41 5.85
N ALA A 337 -40.53 -0.57 6.45
CA ALA A 337 -40.42 -1.07 7.82
C ALA A 337 -39.33 -0.25 8.55
N ARG A 338 -39.69 0.48 9.61
CA ARG A 338 -38.68 1.09 10.50
C ARG A 338 -37.95 -0.04 11.23
N PRO A 339 -36.61 -0.10 11.28
CA PRO A 339 -35.96 -0.82 12.37
C PRO A 339 -36.38 -0.17 13.70
N PRO A 340 -36.51 -0.92 14.81
CA PRO A 340 -36.89 -0.34 16.08
C PRO A 340 -35.83 0.68 16.53
N VAL A 341 -36.26 1.95 16.67
CA VAL A 341 -35.48 2.97 17.38
C VAL A 341 -35.58 2.62 18.86
N GLY A 342 -34.64 1.78 19.31
CA GLY A 342 -34.69 1.05 20.57
C GLY A 342 -33.34 0.47 20.97
N LEU A 343 -32.29 1.30 20.87
CA LEU A 343 -31.04 1.13 21.61
C LEU A 343 -30.87 2.40 22.46
N ASP A 344 -30.83 2.23 23.77
CA ASP A 344 -30.82 3.35 24.71
C ASP A 344 -29.59 4.24 24.53
N THR A 345 -29.82 5.51 24.19
CA THR A 345 -28.78 6.56 24.20
C THR A 345 -28.49 7.05 25.62
N ALA A 346 -28.53 6.15 26.59
CA ALA A 346 -28.22 6.32 28.00
C ALA A 346 -27.23 5.20 28.39
N SER A 347 -25.93 5.38 28.22
CA SER A 347 -25.19 6.35 29.03
C SER A 347 -24.04 7.06 28.31
N LEU A 348 -24.33 7.85 27.27
CA LEU A 348 -23.46 8.98 26.92
C LEU A 348 -23.56 10.05 28.03
N GLY A 349 -22.88 9.80 29.15
CA GLY A 349 -22.92 10.64 30.33
C GLY A 349 -22.52 12.08 30.01
N SER A 350 -23.44 13.02 30.23
CA SER A 350 -23.25 14.46 30.07
C SER A 350 -22.42 15.05 31.22
N GLY A 351 -21.31 14.39 31.57
CA GLY A 351 -20.27 14.93 32.42
C GLY A 351 -19.32 15.77 31.58
N ALA A 352 -19.15 17.04 31.93
CA ALA A 352 -18.09 17.89 31.39
C ALA A 352 -16.74 17.40 31.96
N ALA A 353 -16.17 16.37 31.34
CA ALA A 353 -14.91 15.75 31.74
C ALA A 353 -13.75 16.36 30.94
N GLU A 354 -12.77 16.84 31.71
CA GLU A 354 -11.54 17.60 31.43
C GLU A 354 -10.76 17.25 30.14
N ASP A 355 -9.91 18.19 29.70
CA ASP A 355 -9.07 18.07 28.49
C ASP A 355 -7.89 17.09 28.66
N VAL A 356 -8.22 15.81 28.76
CA VAL A 356 -7.26 14.71 28.60
C VAL A 356 -6.87 14.62 27.11
N PRO A 357 -5.56 14.62 26.77
CA PRO A 357 -5.10 14.66 25.38
C PRO A 357 -5.38 13.37 24.60
N VAL A 358 -5.47 12.22 25.28
CA VAL A 358 -5.85 10.93 24.68
C VAL A 358 -6.97 10.29 25.50
N ARG A 359 -8.12 10.04 24.86
CA ARG A 359 -9.27 9.36 25.46
C ARG A 359 -9.45 7.98 24.81
N VAL A 360 -9.29 6.91 25.57
CA VAL A 360 -9.56 5.54 25.10
C VAL A 360 -11.01 5.16 25.43
N VAL A 361 -11.71 4.53 24.50
CA VAL A 361 -13.08 3.99 24.67
C VAL A 361 -13.19 2.63 23.99
N GLY A 362 -13.99 1.71 24.53
CA GLY A 362 -14.16 0.38 23.96
C GLY A 362 -14.73 -0.65 24.94
N ASP A 363 -14.97 -1.85 24.44
CA ASP A 363 -15.69 -2.90 25.19
C ASP A 363 -14.75 -3.93 25.83
N ASP A 364 -13.51 -4.05 25.34
CA ASP A 364 -12.48 -4.85 25.99
C ASP A 364 -11.77 -4.02 27.07
N ASP A 365 -12.31 -4.14 28.27
CA ASP A 365 -11.88 -3.49 29.50
C ASP A 365 -10.38 -3.74 29.83
N ARG A 366 -9.77 -4.85 29.37
CA ARG A 366 -8.34 -5.14 29.55
C ARG A 366 -7.49 -4.46 28.49
N LEU A 367 -7.93 -4.49 27.23
CA LEU A 367 -7.25 -3.82 26.12
C LEU A 367 -7.29 -2.30 26.27
N VAL A 368 -8.44 -1.74 26.66
CA VAL A 368 -8.61 -0.30 26.97
C VAL A 368 -7.61 0.14 28.05
N ARG A 369 -7.45 -0.64 29.13
CA ARG A 369 -6.46 -0.34 30.18
C ARG A 369 -5.01 -0.42 29.67
N ALA A 370 -4.65 -1.46 28.91
CA ALA A 370 -3.30 -1.59 28.36
C ALA A 370 -2.94 -0.43 27.43
N ILE A 371 -3.86 -0.07 26.52
CA ILE A 371 -3.70 1.06 25.61
C ILE A 371 -3.61 2.38 26.38
N ALA A 372 -4.44 2.60 27.41
CA ALA A 372 -4.38 3.82 28.22
C ALA A 372 -3.04 3.98 28.95
N VAL A 373 -2.45 2.89 29.45
CA VAL A 373 -1.10 2.92 30.06
C VAL A 373 -0.05 3.33 29.04
N SER A 374 0.09 2.61 27.91
CA SER A 374 1.11 2.92 26.90
C SER A 374 0.92 4.32 26.30
N ALA A 375 -0.32 4.69 25.94
CA ALA A 375 -0.62 6.01 25.36
C ALA A 375 -0.35 7.17 26.33
N SER A 376 -0.44 6.96 27.65
CA SER A 376 -0.13 8.00 28.64
C SER A 376 1.35 8.44 28.66
N THR A 377 2.24 7.68 28.02
CA THR A 377 3.67 8.01 27.88
C THR A 377 3.97 8.98 26.72
N VAL A 378 3.01 9.19 25.81
CA VAL A 378 3.22 9.87 24.52
C VAL A 378 2.74 11.32 24.56
N ARG A 379 3.46 12.24 23.88
CA ARG A 379 3.28 13.70 23.99
C ARG A 379 2.75 14.42 22.74
N ARG A 380 2.20 13.71 21.75
CA ARG A 380 1.67 14.33 20.53
C ARG A 380 0.37 15.07 20.80
N THR A 381 0.46 16.39 20.92
CA THR A 381 -0.63 17.25 21.43
C THR A 381 -1.04 18.41 20.50
N ASP A 382 -0.83 18.28 19.18
CA ASP A 382 -1.42 19.20 18.20
C ASP A 382 -2.96 19.24 18.27
N ARG A 383 -3.59 18.09 18.57
CA ARG A 383 -5.05 17.93 18.76
C ARG A 383 -5.32 16.79 19.74
N PRO A 384 -6.40 16.85 20.54
CA PRO A 384 -6.81 15.70 21.35
C PRO A 384 -7.28 14.52 20.49
N VAL A 385 -6.99 13.29 20.93
CA VAL A 385 -7.27 12.04 20.20
C VAL A 385 -8.28 11.17 20.96
N VAL A 386 -9.18 10.53 20.22
CA VAL A 386 -10.04 9.44 20.70
C VAL A 386 -9.55 8.12 20.11
N VAL A 387 -9.26 7.14 20.96
CA VAL A 387 -8.89 5.77 20.54
C VAL A 387 -10.09 4.86 20.76
N GLY A 388 -10.70 4.37 19.68
CA GLY A 388 -11.88 3.49 19.72
C GLY A 388 -11.50 2.03 19.56
N VAL A 389 -11.80 1.20 20.56
CA VAL A 389 -11.31 -0.18 20.71
C VAL A 389 -12.46 -1.19 20.61
N ALA A 390 -12.38 -2.13 19.66
CA ALA A 390 -13.33 -3.23 19.53
C ALA A 390 -12.62 -4.60 19.42
N ALA A 391 -13.14 -5.60 20.14
CA ALA A 391 -12.70 -7.00 20.08
C ALA A 391 -13.32 -7.78 18.91
N ASP A 392 -14.05 -7.08 18.04
CA ASP A 392 -14.63 -7.53 16.78
C ASP A 392 -14.39 -6.47 15.68
N TRP A 393 -15.14 -6.54 14.57
CA TRP A 393 -14.96 -5.64 13.41
C TRP A 393 -16.23 -4.82 13.10
N PRO A 394 -16.72 -3.97 14.03
CA PRO A 394 -17.97 -3.23 13.85
C PRO A 394 -17.70 -1.93 13.06
N VAL A 395 -17.51 -2.06 11.74
CA VAL A 395 -17.22 -0.91 10.83
C VAL A 395 -18.17 0.26 11.05
N ALA A 396 -19.48 -0.01 11.21
CA ALA A 396 -20.49 1.01 11.46
C ALA A 396 -20.28 1.78 12.77
N ARG A 397 -19.81 1.12 13.84
CA ARG A 397 -19.50 1.72 15.14
C ARG A 397 -18.29 2.64 15.02
N HIS A 398 -17.16 2.14 14.54
CA HIS A 398 -15.94 2.96 14.45
C HIS A 398 -16.13 4.17 13.53
N LEU A 399 -16.94 4.06 12.47
CA LEU A 399 -17.30 5.21 11.63
C LEU A 399 -18.22 6.21 12.33
N ALA A 400 -19.11 5.76 13.23
CA ALA A 400 -19.93 6.66 14.05
C ALA A 400 -19.07 7.38 15.11
N GLU A 401 -18.18 6.66 15.79
CA GLU A 401 -17.20 7.21 16.72
C GLU A 401 -16.26 8.21 16.03
N GLN A 402 -15.75 7.89 14.83
CA GLN A 402 -14.94 8.80 14.01
C GLN A 402 -15.68 10.10 13.71
N ARG A 403 -16.93 10.02 13.24
CA ARG A 403 -17.74 11.21 12.94
C ARG A 403 -18.02 12.04 14.20
N ALA A 404 -18.29 11.40 15.34
CA ALA A 404 -18.49 12.09 16.61
C ALA A 404 -17.21 12.79 17.12
N ALA A 405 -16.05 12.13 17.03
CA ALA A 405 -14.76 12.72 17.36
C ALA A 405 -14.44 13.90 16.43
N HIS A 406 -14.64 13.75 15.12
CA HIS A 406 -14.40 14.81 14.14
C HIS A 406 -15.32 16.01 14.31
N ALA A 407 -16.60 15.79 14.64
CA ALA A 407 -17.54 16.86 14.98
C ALA A 407 -17.13 17.61 16.27
N ALA A 408 -16.46 16.94 17.21
CA ALA A 408 -15.86 17.54 18.40
C ALA A 408 -14.43 18.10 18.17
N GLY A 409 -13.96 18.19 16.92
CA GLY A 409 -12.62 18.69 16.57
C GLY A 409 -11.45 17.76 16.94
N ARG A 410 -11.73 16.55 17.45
CA ARG A 410 -10.74 15.56 17.90
C ARG A 410 -10.37 14.59 16.78
N SER A 411 -9.14 14.10 16.81
CA SER A 411 -8.69 13.03 15.91
C SER A 411 -9.16 11.66 16.41
N TYR A 412 -9.25 10.67 15.52
CA TYR A 412 -9.76 9.34 15.86
C TYR A 412 -8.86 8.21 15.33
N LEU A 413 -8.49 7.30 16.23
CA LEU A 413 -7.69 6.11 15.96
C LEU A 413 -8.51 4.84 16.27
N PRO A 414 -8.88 4.03 15.27
CA PRO A 414 -9.52 2.74 15.51
C PRO A 414 -8.49 1.66 15.89
N VAL A 415 -8.85 0.81 16.84
CA VAL A 415 -8.20 -0.46 17.18
C VAL A 415 -9.26 -1.55 17.04
N ARG A 416 -9.10 -2.45 16.07
CA ARG A 416 -10.17 -3.37 15.62
C ARG A 416 -9.64 -4.76 15.30
N ALA A 417 -10.35 -5.81 15.72
CA ALA A 417 -9.94 -7.21 15.55
C ALA A 417 -10.81 -7.94 14.52
N ARG A 418 -10.19 -8.71 13.61
CA ARG A 418 -10.89 -9.51 12.59
C ARG A 418 -10.20 -10.82 12.36
N GLY A 419 -10.75 -11.89 12.95
CA GLY A 419 -10.14 -13.20 12.90
C GLY A 419 -8.75 -13.17 13.54
N THR A 420 -7.75 -13.71 12.84
CA THR A 420 -6.36 -13.82 13.32
C THR A 420 -5.54 -12.54 13.17
N ALA A 421 -6.16 -11.36 13.08
CA ALA A 421 -5.47 -10.08 12.92
C ALA A 421 -6.11 -8.95 13.74
N ILE A 422 -5.26 -8.07 14.29
CA ILE A 422 -5.63 -6.79 14.90
C ILE A 422 -5.12 -5.68 13.97
N GLU A 423 -5.91 -4.63 13.78
CA GLU A 423 -5.51 -3.43 13.04
C GLU A 423 -5.59 -2.20 13.95
N VAL A 424 -4.55 -1.37 13.89
CA VAL A 424 -4.42 -0.09 14.58
C VAL A 424 -4.23 1.00 13.53
N GLY A 425 -5.16 1.95 13.47
CA GLY A 425 -5.15 3.06 12.52
C GLY A 425 -5.99 2.83 11.25
N PRO A 426 -5.99 3.79 10.31
CA PRO A 426 -5.18 5.02 10.30
C PRO A 426 -5.62 6.04 11.37
N LEU A 427 -4.73 6.96 11.74
CA LEU A 427 -5.06 8.08 12.61
C LEU A 427 -5.79 9.16 11.80
N SER A 428 -7.12 9.16 11.88
CA SER A 428 -7.97 10.05 11.09
C SER A 428 -8.10 11.44 11.75
N ASN A 429 -7.59 12.47 11.06
CA ASN A 429 -7.65 13.86 11.53
C ASN A 429 -8.82 14.63 10.87
N PRO A 430 -9.54 15.50 11.60
CA PRO A 430 -10.60 16.34 11.03
C PRO A 430 -10.07 17.21 9.89
N GLY A 431 -10.70 17.12 8.72
CA GLY A 431 -10.31 17.82 7.48
C GLY A 431 -9.17 17.20 6.68
N ALA A 432 -8.56 16.10 7.15
CA ALA A 432 -7.50 15.40 6.43
C ALA A 432 -8.03 14.21 5.62
N GLY A 433 -7.40 13.91 4.48
CA GLY A 433 -7.74 12.74 3.65
C GLY A 433 -7.07 11.46 4.16
N GLY A 434 -7.79 10.34 4.08
CA GLY A 434 -7.28 9.01 4.50
C GLY A 434 -7.87 8.49 5.82
N CYS A 435 -9.17 8.70 6.05
CA CYS A 435 -9.84 8.18 7.25
C CYS A 435 -10.19 6.67 7.16
N LEU A 436 -10.83 6.13 8.19
CA LEU A 436 -11.23 4.73 8.27
C LEU A 436 -12.05 4.24 7.06
N ARG A 437 -12.97 5.08 6.55
CA ARG A 437 -13.74 4.78 5.34
C ARG A 437 -12.84 4.54 4.12
N CYS A 438 -11.75 5.29 3.98
CA CYS A 438 -10.82 5.13 2.87
C CYS A 438 -10.06 3.80 2.96
N ALA A 439 -9.67 3.39 4.18
CA ALA A 439 -9.10 2.08 4.41
C ALA A 439 -10.09 0.97 4.01
N ASP A 440 -11.33 1.02 4.54
CA ASP A 440 -12.32 -0.03 4.28
C ASP A 440 -12.74 -0.11 2.81
N THR A 441 -13.02 1.01 2.13
CA THR A 441 -13.39 0.99 0.71
C THR A 441 -12.23 0.56 -0.21
N ARG A 442 -10.96 0.82 0.16
CA ARG A 442 -9.82 0.22 -0.56
C ARG A 442 -9.69 -1.28 -0.23
N ARG A 443 -9.93 -1.71 1.01
CA ARG A 443 -9.87 -3.13 1.40
C ARG A 443 -10.96 -3.97 0.75
N GLU A 444 -12.17 -3.44 0.63
CA GLU A 444 -13.30 -4.04 -0.07
C GLU A 444 -12.94 -4.26 -1.55
N ALA A 445 -12.37 -3.25 -2.22
CA ALA A 445 -11.92 -3.37 -3.61
C ALA A 445 -10.80 -4.42 -3.80
N VAL A 446 -9.87 -4.55 -2.83
CA VAL A 446 -8.83 -5.59 -2.83
C VAL A 446 -9.42 -7.00 -2.70
N LEU A 447 -10.46 -7.17 -1.87
CA LEU A 447 -11.18 -8.43 -1.68
C LEU A 447 -12.13 -8.77 -2.85
N GLY A 448 -12.60 -7.75 -3.58
CA GLY A 448 -13.54 -7.87 -4.69
C GLY A 448 -15.00 -8.02 -4.23
N ALA A 449 -15.92 -8.00 -5.20
CA ALA A 449 -17.33 -8.24 -4.95
C ALA A 449 -17.68 -9.73 -5.07
N GLY A 450 -18.47 -10.27 -4.15
CA GLY A 450 -18.96 -11.65 -4.19
C GLY A 450 -19.21 -12.23 -2.79
N SER A 451 -19.78 -13.44 -2.75
CA SER A 451 -20.11 -14.15 -1.51
C SER A 451 -18.91 -14.34 -0.57
N THR A 452 -17.70 -14.51 -1.11
CA THR A 452 -16.45 -14.59 -0.33
C THR A 452 -16.18 -13.31 0.46
N ALA A 453 -16.44 -12.13 -0.10
CA ALA A 453 -16.27 -10.86 0.60
C ALA A 453 -17.31 -10.72 1.72
N THR A 454 -18.56 -11.12 1.49
CA THR A 454 -19.62 -11.17 2.51
C THR A 454 -19.28 -12.16 3.64
N LEU A 455 -18.80 -13.36 3.31
CA LEU A 455 -18.30 -14.36 4.26
C LEU A 455 -17.16 -13.83 5.12
N LEU A 456 -16.20 -13.13 4.52
CA LEU A 456 -15.06 -12.51 5.22
C LEU A 456 -15.44 -11.23 5.98
N ALA A 457 -16.56 -10.59 5.65
CA ALA A 457 -17.08 -9.40 6.35
C ALA A 457 -17.82 -9.74 7.65
N GLY A 458 -18.22 -11.00 7.83
CA GLY A 458 -18.76 -11.52 9.10
C GLY A 458 -17.73 -11.48 10.21
N GLY A 459 -17.66 -10.36 10.94
CA GLY A 459 -16.82 -10.19 12.11
C GLY A 459 -17.19 -11.21 13.19
N ARG A 460 -16.29 -12.16 13.47
CA ARG A 460 -16.33 -12.97 14.69
C ARG A 460 -15.34 -12.36 15.66
N SER A 461 -15.82 -11.99 16.85
CA SER A 461 -14.91 -11.68 17.96
C SER A 461 -14.03 -12.89 18.24
N LEU A 462 -12.76 -12.63 18.53
CA LEU A 462 -11.80 -13.65 18.91
C LEU A 462 -11.21 -13.24 20.27
N PRO A 463 -11.28 -14.10 21.30
CA PRO A 463 -10.79 -13.75 22.63
C PRO A 463 -9.28 -13.51 22.55
N LEU A 464 -8.86 -12.25 22.74
CA LEU A 464 -7.47 -11.86 22.57
C LEU A 464 -6.60 -12.47 23.68
N PRO A 465 -5.56 -13.25 23.35
CA PRO A 465 -4.64 -13.79 24.35
C PRO A 465 -4.03 -12.69 25.22
N PRO A 466 -3.96 -12.87 26.56
CA PRO A 466 -3.49 -11.84 27.50
C PRO A 466 -2.18 -11.15 27.14
N TYR A 467 -1.24 -11.86 26.50
CA TYR A 467 0.08 -11.32 26.13
C TYR A 467 0.05 -10.30 24.97
N TRP A 468 -0.97 -10.27 24.11
CA TRP A 468 -1.01 -9.29 23.00
C TRP A 468 -1.39 -7.87 23.44
N HIS A 469 -2.07 -7.69 24.59
CA HIS A 469 -2.55 -6.37 25.03
C HIS A 469 -1.45 -5.34 25.17
N GLY A 470 -0.28 -5.73 25.70
CA GLY A 470 0.89 -4.86 25.80
C GLY A 470 1.41 -4.43 24.41
N LEU A 471 1.57 -5.37 23.48
CA LEU A 471 2.03 -5.07 22.12
C LEU A 471 1.03 -4.17 21.36
N VAL A 472 -0.28 -4.33 21.57
CA VAL A 472 -1.27 -3.42 20.99
C VAL A 472 -1.21 -2.03 21.64
N GLY A 473 -0.94 -1.94 22.95
CA GLY A 473 -0.63 -0.68 23.63
C GLY A 473 0.55 0.06 23.00
N GLU A 474 1.67 -0.64 22.78
CA GLU A 474 2.86 -0.08 22.14
C GLU A 474 2.64 0.26 20.66
N LEU A 475 1.83 -0.52 19.92
CA LEU A 475 1.44 -0.19 18.55
C LEU A 475 0.55 1.05 18.47
N VAL A 476 -0.30 1.29 19.47
CA VAL A 476 -1.07 2.54 19.60
C VAL A 476 -0.14 3.69 19.98
N ALA A 477 0.73 3.53 20.98
CA ALA A 477 1.69 4.56 21.39
C ALA A 477 2.61 4.98 20.23
N GLY A 478 3.11 4.02 19.44
CA GLY A 478 3.92 4.28 18.26
C GLY A 478 3.17 4.96 17.10
N GLN A 479 1.84 4.80 17.01
CA GLN A 479 0.98 5.53 16.06
C GLN A 479 0.63 6.95 16.56
N LEU A 480 0.58 7.12 17.89
CA LEU A 480 0.41 8.41 18.55
C LEU A 480 1.72 9.20 18.68
N ALA A 481 2.88 8.68 18.29
CA ALA A 481 4.17 9.40 18.38
C ALA A 481 4.29 10.54 17.36
N ASP A 482 5.00 11.62 17.70
CA ASP A 482 5.08 12.84 16.88
C ASP A 482 5.57 12.60 15.44
N HIS A 483 6.54 11.71 15.29
CA HIS A 483 7.14 11.33 14.01
C HIS A 483 6.31 10.32 13.20
N ALA A 484 5.17 9.83 13.70
CA ALA A 484 4.38 8.81 13.03
C ALA A 484 3.52 9.40 11.92
N ASP A 485 3.58 8.83 10.72
CA ASP A 485 2.70 9.20 9.61
C ASP A 485 1.26 8.73 9.91
N PRO A 486 0.29 9.64 10.12
CA PRO A 486 -1.06 9.29 10.53
C PRO A 486 -1.81 8.44 9.48
N ARG A 487 -1.32 8.40 8.23
CA ARG A 487 -1.89 7.60 7.14
C ARG A 487 -1.52 6.11 7.25
N VAL A 488 -0.55 5.74 8.07
CA VAL A 488 -0.09 4.35 8.18
C VAL A 488 -1.03 3.57 9.12
N ALA A 489 -1.55 2.45 8.67
CA ALA A 489 -2.20 1.46 9.53
C ALA A 489 -1.21 0.33 9.88
N SER A 490 -1.16 -0.04 11.16
CA SER A 490 -0.40 -1.20 11.65
C SER A 490 -1.31 -2.42 11.73
N VAL A 491 -0.86 -3.58 11.25
CA VAL A 491 -1.59 -4.85 11.32
C VAL A 491 -0.73 -5.88 12.06
N LEU A 492 -1.25 -6.43 13.15
CA LEU A 492 -0.62 -7.49 13.93
C LEU A 492 -1.29 -8.84 13.63
N ALA A 493 -0.52 -9.83 13.20
CA ALA A 493 -0.97 -11.21 13.05
C ALA A 493 -0.94 -11.94 14.42
N VAL A 494 -2.12 -12.31 14.92
CA VAL A 494 -2.34 -12.91 16.25
C VAL A 494 -1.70 -14.31 16.39
N ARG A 495 -1.38 -14.96 15.26
CA ARG A 495 -0.79 -16.31 15.18
C ARG A 495 0.68 -16.36 15.61
N ASP A 496 1.46 -15.35 15.22
CA ASP A 496 2.93 -15.39 15.19
C ASP A 496 3.60 -14.06 15.55
N GLY A 497 2.81 -13.00 15.79
CA GLY A 497 3.31 -11.68 16.14
C GLY A 497 3.82 -10.85 14.95
N ALA A 498 3.66 -11.32 13.71
CA ALA A 498 4.12 -10.58 12.55
C ALA A 498 3.36 -9.24 12.42
N ILE A 499 4.11 -8.14 12.31
CA ILE A 499 3.55 -6.79 12.12
C ILE A 499 3.81 -6.34 10.67
N SER A 500 2.74 -6.01 9.94
CA SER A 500 2.83 -5.27 8.67
C SER A 500 2.34 -3.83 8.84
N ARG A 501 2.87 -2.94 8.02
CA ARG A 501 2.50 -1.51 7.97
C ARG A 501 1.99 -1.17 6.57
N HIS A 502 0.93 -0.38 6.51
CA HIS A 502 0.17 -0.14 5.28
C HIS A 502 -0.18 1.33 5.09
N LEU A 503 0.02 1.88 3.90
CA LEU A 503 -0.26 3.30 3.62
C LEU A 503 -1.71 3.50 3.16
N ILE A 504 -2.55 4.06 4.02
CA ILE A 504 -3.94 4.38 3.67
C ILE A 504 -4.00 5.66 2.84
N ARG A 505 -4.29 5.50 1.55
CA ARG A 505 -4.59 6.61 0.64
C ARG A 505 -6.06 7.00 0.72
N ALA A 506 -6.33 8.30 0.65
CA ALA A 506 -7.69 8.82 0.52
C ALA A 506 -8.43 8.19 -0.67
N VAL A 507 -9.74 8.09 -0.57
CA VAL A 507 -10.66 7.92 -1.70
C VAL A 507 -11.24 9.31 -1.99
N PRO A 508 -11.16 9.83 -3.24
CA PRO A 508 -11.56 11.21 -3.56
C PRO A 508 -12.93 11.65 -3.04
N ASP A 509 -13.96 10.87 -3.38
CA ASP A 509 -15.35 11.14 -3.05
C ASP A 509 -15.76 10.55 -1.68
N CYS A 510 -14.81 10.42 -0.74
CA CYS A 510 -15.08 9.87 0.58
C CYS A 510 -16.04 10.79 1.38
N PRO A 511 -17.27 10.33 1.73
CA PRO A 511 -18.22 11.15 2.47
C PRO A 511 -17.78 11.40 3.92
N ASP A 512 -16.95 10.51 4.47
CA ASP A 512 -16.43 10.58 5.84
C ASP A 512 -15.11 11.37 5.95
N CYS A 513 -14.47 11.77 4.83
CA CYS A 513 -13.35 12.73 4.82
C CYS A 513 -13.20 13.44 3.44
N PRO A 514 -14.07 14.40 3.09
CA PRO A 514 -14.02 15.12 1.81
C PRO A 514 -12.85 16.10 1.75
N ALA A 515 -11.65 15.58 1.48
CA ALA A 515 -10.37 16.29 1.59
C ALA A 515 -9.92 17.02 0.32
N LEU A 516 -10.66 16.92 -0.79
CA LEU A 516 -10.35 17.63 -2.02
C LEU A 516 -10.99 19.04 -2.04
N PRO A 517 -10.26 20.08 -2.47
CA PRO A 517 -10.82 21.42 -2.67
C PRO A 517 -11.87 21.40 -3.79
N PRO A 518 -12.83 22.33 -3.81
CA PRO A 518 -13.78 22.46 -4.92
C PRO A 518 -13.04 22.79 -6.23
N ASP A 519 -13.55 22.27 -7.35
CA ASP A 519 -13.04 22.66 -8.67
C ASP A 519 -13.54 24.06 -9.09
N SER A 520 -12.75 24.76 -9.92
CA SER A 520 -13.05 26.12 -10.37
C SER A 520 -12.20 26.53 -11.59
N ALA A 521 -12.71 27.47 -12.38
CA ALA A 521 -12.03 28.05 -13.54
C ALA A 521 -10.59 28.50 -13.22
N GLY A 522 -10.41 29.29 -12.16
CA GLY A 522 -9.11 29.81 -11.75
C GLY A 522 -8.11 28.74 -11.29
N ALA A 523 -8.59 27.58 -10.83
CA ALA A 523 -7.73 26.43 -10.52
C ALA A 523 -7.35 25.65 -11.80
N ALA A 524 -8.20 25.65 -12.83
CA ALA A 524 -7.92 24.99 -14.11
C ALA A 524 -6.97 25.79 -15.03
N THR A 525 -6.58 27.01 -14.68
CA THR A 525 -5.62 27.82 -15.44
C THR A 525 -4.24 27.14 -15.56
N ILE A 526 -3.80 26.83 -16.79
CA ILE A 526 -2.50 26.18 -17.07
C ILE A 526 -1.49 27.20 -17.63
N ALA A 527 -0.51 27.57 -16.81
CA ALA A 527 0.62 28.40 -17.25
C ALA A 527 1.82 27.53 -17.66
N LEU A 528 1.96 27.27 -18.97
CA LEU A 528 3.07 26.50 -19.56
C LEU A 528 4.43 27.19 -19.30
N ARG A 529 5.43 26.44 -18.85
CA ARG A 529 6.78 26.96 -18.57
C ARG A 529 7.80 26.44 -19.59
N PRO A 530 8.92 27.15 -19.86
CA PRO A 530 10.01 26.62 -20.68
C PRO A 530 10.58 25.30 -20.10
N ARG A 531 10.79 24.30 -20.96
CA ARG A 531 11.23 22.93 -20.64
C ARG A 531 12.33 22.48 -21.58
N ARG A 532 13.56 22.97 -21.34
CA ARG A 532 14.75 22.45 -22.04
C ARG A 532 14.89 20.94 -21.86
N GLN A 533 15.06 20.22 -22.96
CA GLN A 533 15.25 18.77 -22.97
C GLN A 533 16.72 18.41 -23.28
N PRO A 534 17.24 17.25 -22.80
CA PRO A 534 18.64 16.87 -23.00
C PRO A 534 19.05 16.66 -24.47
N ALA A 535 18.08 16.35 -25.33
CA ALA A 535 18.23 16.28 -26.79
C ALA A 535 16.89 16.65 -27.45
N PRO A 536 16.86 17.34 -28.62
CA PRO A 536 15.62 17.87 -29.20
C PRO A 536 14.57 16.81 -29.60
N ASP A 537 14.99 15.58 -29.87
CA ASP A 537 14.15 14.45 -30.24
C ASP A 537 13.57 13.69 -29.04
N ARG A 538 14.02 13.99 -27.81
CA ARG A 538 13.78 13.12 -26.66
C ARG A 538 12.32 13.12 -26.18
N LEU A 539 11.69 14.29 -26.21
CA LEU A 539 10.37 14.61 -25.63
C LEU A 539 10.26 14.24 -24.14
N ARG A 540 11.39 14.34 -23.42
CA ARG A 540 11.50 14.17 -21.96
C ARG A 540 12.52 15.18 -21.44
N VAL A 541 12.16 15.92 -20.41
CA VAL A 541 13.05 16.81 -19.64
C VAL A 541 13.95 15.99 -18.72
N ARG A 542 13.41 14.93 -18.11
CA ARG A 542 14.17 14.06 -17.19
C ARG A 542 15.10 13.11 -17.95
N PRO A 543 16.34 12.90 -17.48
CA PRO A 543 17.31 12.02 -18.14
C PRO A 543 17.05 10.53 -17.91
N GLY A 544 16.12 10.15 -17.03
CA GLY A 544 15.68 8.78 -16.77
C GLY A 544 14.27 8.74 -16.16
N PRO A 545 13.64 7.55 -16.09
CA PRO A 545 12.34 7.37 -15.45
C PRO A 545 12.45 7.47 -13.91
N PRO A 546 11.33 7.54 -13.17
CA PRO A 546 11.37 7.52 -11.71
C PRO A 546 11.91 6.20 -11.14
N ASP A 547 12.47 6.26 -9.93
CA ASP A 547 13.03 5.09 -9.27
C ASP A 547 11.98 4.02 -8.94
N LEU A 548 12.32 2.76 -9.18
CA LEU A 548 11.41 1.63 -9.01
C LEU A 548 11.12 1.32 -7.54
N ALA A 549 12.08 1.51 -6.63
CA ALA A 549 11.84 1.30 -5.20
C ALA A 549 10.89 2.38 -4.64
N VAL A 550 11.06 3.64 -5.06
CA VAL A 550 10.15 4.76 -4.72
C VAL A 550 8.74 4.50 -5.26
N LEU A 551 8.61 4.14 -6.55
CA LEU A 551 7.30 3.80 -7.14
C LEU A 551 6.64 2.63 -6.41
N ARG A 552 7.38 1.58 -6.07
CA ARG A 552 6.83 0.43 -5.33
C ARG A 552 6.44 0.79 -3.89
N ALA A 553 7.24 1.59 -3.19
CA ALA A 553 6.95 2.01 -1.81
C ALA A 553 5.72 2.93 -1.70
N GLU A 554 5.46 3.78 -2.69
CA GLU A 554 4.23 4.57 -2.73
C GLU A 554 3.01 3.75 -3.22
N LEU A 555 3.15 2.95 -4.28
CA LEU A 555 1.99 2.40 -5.02
C LEU A 555 1.61 0.95 -4.66
N VAL A 556 2.55 0.12 -4.24
CA VAL A 556 2.34 -1.34 -4.13
C VAL A 556 2.08 -1.76 -2.69
N ASP A 557 0.82 -2.05 -2.36
CA ASP A 557 0.40 -2.58 -1.07
C ASP A 557 -0.71 -3.64 -1.27
N PRO A 558 -0.49 -4.92 -0.88
CA PRO A 558 -1.40 -6.02 -1.17
C PRO A 558 -2.69 -6.02 -0.33
N ARG A 559 -2.87 -5.05 0.59
CA ARG A 559 -4.02 -4.93 1.48
C ARG A 559 -4.86 -3.68 1.22
N TYR A 560 -4.22 -2.56 0.86
CA TYR A 560 -4.83 -1.24 0.70
C TYR A 560 -4.33 -0.43 -0.51
N GLY A 561 -3.36 -0.93 -1.28
CA GLY A 561 -2.67 -0.17 -2.32
C GLY A 561 -3.54 0.10 -3.56
N PRO A 562 -3.22 1.16 -4.34
CA PRO A 562 -3.74 1.32 -5.69
C PRO A 562 -3.22 0.24 -6.64
N VAL A 563 -2.07 -0.38 -6.32
CA VAL A 563 -1.57 -1.61 -6.94
C VAL A 563 -1.45 -2.69 -5.86
N THR A 564 -2.12 -3.84 -6.03
CA THR A 564 -2.03 -4.97 -5.11
C THR A 564 -0.83 -5.86 -5.40
N HIS A 565 -0.56 -6.11 -6.68
CA HIS A 565 0.53 -6.97 -7.15
C HIS A 565 1.17 -6.39 -8.41
N VAL A 566 2.45 -6.68 -8.62
CA VAL A 566 3.14 -6.43 -9.90
C VAL A 566 3.60 -7.79 -10.41
N HIS A 567 2.88 -8.33 -11.38
CA HIS A 567 3.20 -9.59 -12.06
C HIS A 567 4.30 -9.33 -13.10
N THR A 568 5.13 -10.33 -13.39
CA THR A 568 6.23 -10.22 -14.37
C THR A 568 6.34 -11.48 -15.22
N ASP A 569 6.28 -11.36 -16.55
CA ASP A 569 6.58 -12.47 -17.47
C ASP A 569 8.01 -12.32 -18.02
N ARG A 570 8.73 -13.44 -18.05
CA ARG A 570 10.08 -13.63 -18.61
C ARG A 570 10.10 -14.64 -19.76
N GLN A 571 8.93 -15.13 -20.17
CA GLN A 571 8.68 -16.02 -21.31
C GLN A 571 8.09 -15.24 -22.50
N GLY A 572 8.30 -13.93 -22.55
CA GLY A 572 7.97 -13.05 -23.67
C GLY A 572 9.20 -12.73 -24.53
N PRO A 573 9.03 -12.08 -25.70
CA PRO A 573 10.14 -11.56 -26.49
C PRO A 573 10.74 -10.29 -25.88
N LEU A 574 9.99 -9.65 -24.98
CA LEU A 574 10.35 -8.50 -24.15
C LEU A 574 10.11 -8.86 -22.68
N ALA A 575 10.71 -8.10 -21.78
CA ALA A 575 10.28 -8.09 -20.40
C ALA A 575 8.89 -7.43 -20.31
N LEU A 576 7.94 -8.16 -19.72
CA LEU A 576 6.57 -7.70 -19.50
C LEU A 576 6.31 -7.61 -18.00
N ALA A 577 5.63 -6.55 -17.57
CA ALA A 577 5.09 -6.43 -16.22
C ALA A 577 3.64 -5.96 -16.24
N ALA A 578 2.82 -6.46 -15.31
CA ALA A 578 1.44 -6.05 -15.15
C ALA A 578 1.17 -5.61 -13.70
N ALA A 579 0.85 -4.33 -13.51
CA ALA A 579 0.47 -3.75 -12.23
C ALA A 579 -1.04 -3.93 -12.02
N GLU A 580 -1.42 -4.81 -11.09
CA GLU A 580 -2.79 -5.20 -10.78
C GLU A 580 -3.45 -4.15 -9.87
N MET A 581 -4.50 -3.48 -10.36
CA MET A 581 -5.22 -2.43 -9.63
C MET A 581 -6.62 -2.87 -9.21
N PRO A 582 -6.98 -2.89 -7.92
CA PRO A 582 -8.37 -2.94 -7.48
C PRO A 582 -9.06 -1.58 -7.72
N VAL A 583 -10.39 -1.56 -7.89
CA VAL A 583 -11.14 -0.30 -8.11
C VAL A 583 -11.96 0.08 -6.87
N PRO A 584 -11.57 1.13 -6.10
CA PRO A 584 -12.35 1.61 -4.96
C PRO A 584 -13.80 1.91 -5.34
N GLY A 585 -14.75 1.27 -4.64
CA GLY A 585 -16.18 1.47 -4.86
C GLY A 585 -16.80 0.76 -6.08
N ARG A 586 -16.07 -0.09 -6.80
CA ARG A 586 -16.61 -0.90 -7.91
C ARG A 586 -16.11 -2.35 -7.88
N SER A 587 -16.86 -3.25 -8.50
CA SER A 587 -16.40 -4.61 -8.79
C SER A 587 -15.47 -4.62 -10.01
N GLY A 588 -14.28 -5.22 -9.86
CA GLY A 588 -13.35 -5.45 -10.96
C GLY A 588 -11.89 -5.15 -10.62
N ARG A 589 -11.01 -5.39 -11.59
CA ARG A 589 -9.59 -5.02 -11.57
C ARG A 589 -9.22 -4.40 -12.91
N VAL A 590 -8.23 -3.51 -12.91
CA VAL A 590 -7.61 -2.96 -14.12
C VAL A 590 -6.10 -3.24 -14.06
N GLY A 591 -5.43 -3.35 -15.20
CA GLY A 591 -3.98 -3.53 -15.27
C GLY A 591 -3.29 -2.32 -15.91
N GLY A 592 -2.12 -1.92 -15.39
CA GLY A 592 -1.11 -1.19 -16.15
C GLY A 592 -0.06 -2.17 -16.70
N TYR A 593 0.43 -1.98 -17.93
CA TYR A 593 1.15 -2.97 -18.73
C TYR A 593 2.46 -2.43 -19.31
N GLY A 594 3.55 -2.59 -18.58
CA GLY A 594 4.86 -2.15 -19.03
C GLY A 594 5.59 -3.19 -19.87
N ARG A 595 6.05 -2.76 -21.06
CA ARG A 595 6.81 -3.55 -22.04
C ARG A 595 8.19 -2.91 -22.23
N ALA A 596 9.28 -3.65 -22.03
CA ALA A 596 10.64 -3.12 -22.18
C ALA A 596 11.68 -4.20 -22.50
N ALA A 597 12.92 -3.79 -22.81
CA ALA A 597 14.04 -4.71 -22.94
C ALA A 597 14.47 -5.35 -21.60
N ASP A 598 14.16 -4.72 -20.46
CA ASP A 598 14.54 -5.17 -19.12
C ASP A 598 13.38 -5.13 -18.10
N GLN A 599 13.46 -5.99 -17.08
CA GLN A 599 12.39 -6.16 -16.10
C GLN A 599 12.21 -4.98 -15.13
N PRO A 600 13.26 -4.25 -14.68
CA PRO A 600 13.10 -2.98 -13.97
C PRO A 600 12.28 -1.95 -14.77
N THR A 601 12.66 -1.63 -16.01
CA THR A 601 11.95 -0.67 -16.86
C THR A 601 10.52 -1.11 -17.14
N ALA A 602 10.30 -2.40 -17.41
CA ALA A 602 8.95 -2.93 -17.58
C ALA A 602 8.07 -2.70 -16.32
N GLN A 603 8.60 -2.94 -15.11
CA GLN A 603 7.84 -2.64 -13.87
C GLN A 603 7.59 -1.14 -13.68
N VAL A 604 8.55 -0.28 -14.02
CA VAL A 604 8.37 1.18 -13.92
C VAL A 604 7.27 1.65 -14.86
N LEU A 605 7.26 1.20 -16.13
CA LEU A 605 6.21 1.54 -17.08
C LEU A 605 4.83 1.05 -16.61
N ALA A 606 4.73 -0.20 -16.12
CA ALA A 606 3.49 -0.75 -15.58
C ALA A 606 2.93 0.06 -14.40
N LEU A 607 3.82 0.57 -13.53
CA LEU A 607 3.45 1.41 -12.38
C LEU A 607 3.09 2.84 -12.79
N LEU A 608 3.69 3.40 -13.85
CA LEU A 608 3.31 4.71 -14.39
C LEU A 608 1.93 4.66 -15.06
N GLU A 609 1.64 3.61 -15.84
CA GLU A 609 0.31 3.36 -16.41
C GLU A 609 -0.76 3.07 -15.34
N ALA A 610 -0.34 2.63 -14.15
CA ALA A 610 -1.22 2.50 -12.99
C ALA A 610 -1.51 3.84 -12.30
N VAL A 611 -0.52 4.74 -12.20
CA VAL A 611 -0.73 6.14 -11.74
C VAL A 611 -1.70 6.85 -12.68
N GLU A 612 -1.48 6.72 -13.99
CA GLU A 612 -2.38 7.27 -15.02
C GLU A 612 -3.82 6.76 -14.84
N ARG A 613 -4.00 5.45 -14.59
CA ARG A 613 -5.32 4.87 -14.35
C ARG A 613 -5.97 5.25 -13.02
N GLU A 614 -5.21 5.55 -11.97
CA GLU A 614 -5.80 6.12 -10.75
C GLU A 614 -6.28 7.56 -11.00
N ALA A 615 -5.50 8.37 -11.73
CA ALA A 615 -5.82 9.74 -12.11
C ALA A 615 -7.01 9.85 -13.10
N GLY A 616 -6.98 9.09 -14.21
CA GLY A 616 -7.96 9.16 -15.28
C GLY A 616 -9.33 8.56 -14.95
N ARG A 617 -9.43 7.74 -13.90
CA ARG A 617 -10.69 7.08 -13.52
C ARG A 617 -11.68 8.02 -12.82
N CYS A 618 -11.22 8.91 -11.94
CA CYS A 618 -12.06 9.88 -11.22
C CYS A 618 -11.20 11.03 -10.68
N PRO A 619 -11.78 12.21 -10.38
CA PRO A 619 -11.01 13.36 -9.92
C PRO A 619 -10.13 13.06 -8.69
N GLN A 620 -8.79 13.07 -8.85
CA GLN A 620 -7.85 12.88 -7.73
C GLN A 620 -7.41 14.21 -7.08
N ALA A 621 -7.61 15.33 -7.78
CA ALA A 621 -7.06 16.63 -7.42
C ALA A 621 -8.08 17.56 -6.72
N ARG A 622 -9.34 17.51 -7.15
CA ARG A 622 -10.41 18.46 -6.80
C ARG A 622 -11.75 17.74 -6.75
N ARG A 623 -12.71 18.26 -5.98
CA ARG A 623 -14.09 17.78 -5.94
C ARG A 623 -14.92 18.50 -6.99
N THR A 624 -15.55 17.73 -7.88
CA THR A 624 -16.57 18.21 -8.82
C THR A 624 -17.71 18.89 -8.08
N THR A 625 -18.01 20.14 -8.45
CA THR A 625 -19.02 20.99 -7.79
C THR A 625 -20.06 21.58 -8.75
N THR A 626 -19.84 21.46 -10.06
CA THR A 626 -20.77 21.99 -11.08
C THR A 626 -21.70 20.87 -11.54
N LEU A 627 -23.00 21.08 -11.36
CA LEU A 627 -24.08 20.21 -11.83
C LEU A 627 -25.07 21.09 -12.60
N GLY A 628 -25.43 20.70 -13.82
CA GLY A 628 -26.36 21.47 -14.65
C GLY A 628 -26.51 20.91 -16.06
N SER A 629 -27.47 21.43 -16.80
CA SER A 629 -27.65 21.16 -18.22
C SER A 629 -26.67 21.95 -19.09
N TYR A 630 -26.51 21.56 -20.35
CA TYR A 630 -25.72 22.37 -21.29
C TYR A 630 -26.35 23.74 -21.52
N ARG A 631 -27.69 23.83 -21.59
CA ARG A 631 -28.42 25.10 -21.80
C ARG A 631 -28.14 26.14 -20.72
N GLU A 632 -28.00 25.71 -19.46
CA GLU A 632 -27.70 26.59 -18.33
C GLU A 632 -26.24 27.05 -18.30
N LEU A 633 -25.31 26.25 -18.83
CA LEU A 633 -23.86 26.44 -18.69
C LEU A 633 -23.16 26.86 -20.00
N ALA A 634 -23.90 27.03 -21.11
CA ALA A 634 -23.37 27.21 -22.47
C ALA A 634 -22.43 28.41 -22.69
N ALA A 635 -22.37 29.38 -21.76
CA ALA A 635 -21.41 30.48 -21.83
C ALA A 635 -19.96 30.02 -21.57
N ASP A 636 -19.79 29.09 -20.63
CA ASP A 636 -18.48 28.55 -20.21
C ASP A 636 -18.25 27.12 -20.73
N ALA A 637 -19.32 26.40 -21.06
CA ALA A 637 -19.30 25.00 -21.44
C ALA A 637 -19.03 24.74 -22.93
N VAL A 638 -18.24 23.71 -23.19
CA VAL A 638 -18.08 23.14 -24.53
C VAL A 638 -19.34 22.38 -24.92
N ASP A 639 -19.91 22.72 -26.08
CA ASP A 639 -21.03 21.99 -26.69
C ASP A 639 -20.68 20.49 -26.84
N PRO A 640 -21.41 19.57 -26.17
CA PRO A 640 -21.18 18.14 -26.29
C PRO A 640 -21.30 17.58 -27.72
N ALA A 641 -22.02 18.25 -28.63
CA ALA A 641 -22.05 17.88 -30.05
C ALA A 641 -20.65 17.89 -30.68
N ARG A 642 -19.75 18.77 -30.22
CA ARG A 642 -18.35 18.83 -30.69
C ARG A 642 -17.49 17.67 -30.18
N LEU A 643 -17.90 16.95 -29.13
CA LEU A 643 -17.23 15.75 -28.64
C LEU A 643 -17.68 14.47 -29.39
N GLY A 644 -18.52 14.63 -30.41
CA GLY A 644 -19.19 13.56 -31.13
C GLY A 644 -20.34 12.99 -30.30
N LEU A 645 -21.57 13.11 -30.79
CA LEU A 645 -22.69 12.45 -30.13
C LEU A 645 -22.88 11.02 -30.67
N PRO A 646 -23.40 10.09 -29.85
CA PRO A 646 -23.85 8.78 -30.31
C PRO A 646 -24.95 8.90 -31.37
N GLU A 647 -24.94 8.02 -32.37
CA GLU A 647 -25.91 8.08 -33.47
C GLU A 647 -27.36 7.82 -32.98
N PRO A 648 -28.39 8.53 -33.48
CA PRO A 648 -29.77 8.38 -33.03
C PRO A 648 -30.36 6.97 -33.19
N GLU A 649 -29.80 6.15 -34.07
CA GLU A 649 -30.15 4.73 -34.21
C GLU A 649 -29.53 3.88 -33.09
N ALA A 650 -28.24 4.04 -32.82
CA ALA A 650 -27.55 3.35 -31.72
C ALA A 650 -28.18 3.67 -30.36
N VAL A 651 -28.56 4.93 -30.11
CA VAL A 651 -29.27 5.35 -28.88
C VAL A 651 -30.63 4.68 -28.71
N ARG A 652 -31.28 4.26 -29.81
CA ARG A 652 -32.57 3.54 -29.80
C ARG A 652 -32.41 2.03 -29.67
N HIS A 653 -31.21 1.49 -29.83
CA HIS A 653 -31.00 0.05 -29.82
C HIS A 653 -31.14 -0.54 -28.40
N PRO A 654 -31.86 -1.67 -28.19
CA PRO A 654 -32.00 -2.30 -26.86
C PRO A 654 -30.69 -2.73 -26.20
N GLY A 655 -29.59 -2.81 -26.96
CA GLY A 655 -28.23 -3.02 -26.43
C GLY A 655 -27.58 -1.79 -25.79
N TYR A 656 -28.10 -0.57 -26.03
CA TYR A 656 -27.50 0.69 -25.58
C TYR A 656 -27.57 0.89 -24.05
N ARG A 657 -26.58 1.57 -23.45
CA ARG A 657 -26.39 1.63 -21.99
C ARG A 657 -26.07 3.03 -21.42
N LEU A 658 -26.09 4.07 -22.26
CA LEU A 658 -25.85 5.45 -21.85
C LEU A 658 -27.14 6.28 -21.97
N ASP A 659 -27.17 7.41 -21.29
CA ASP A 659 -28.30 8.33 -21.34
C ASP A 659 -28.37 9.07 -22.68
N PRO A 660 -29.57 9.42 -23.18
CA PRO A 660 -29.70 10.29 -24.34
C PRO A 660 -29.28 11.73 -24.00
N PHE A 661 -28.47 12.35 -24.87
CA PHE A 661 -28.17 13.78 -24.77
C PHE A 661 -29.30 14.64 -25.35
N ALA A 662 -29.68 15.67 -24.58
CA ALA A 662 -30.39 16.86 -25.03
C ALA A 662 -29.75 18.08 -24.34
N PRO A 663 -29.95 19.31 -24.85
CA PRO A 663 -29.41 20.51 -24.20
C PRO A 663 -29.86 20.71 -22.74
N ASP A 664 -31.00 20.12 -22.36
CA ASP A 664 -31.56 20.11 -20.99
C ASP A 664 -31.09 18.93 -20.12
N THR A 665 -30.30 17.99 -20.67
CA THR A 665 -29.79 16.83 -19.93
C THR A 665 -28.79 17.27 -18.87
N VAL A 666 -29.20 17.20 -17.59
CA VAL A 666 -28.36 17.55 -16.44
C VAL A 666 -27.23 16.54 -16.27
N THR A 667 -25.99 17.04 -16.18
CA THR A 667 -24.79 16.24 -15.88
C THR A 667 -23.82 17.00 -14.97
N SER A 668 -22.81 16.29 -14.47
CA SER A 668 -21.67 16.88 -13.76
C SER A 668 -20.69 17.51 -14.75
N TRP A 669 -20.11 18.66 -14.41
CA TRP A 669 -19.10 19.34 -15.22
C TRP A 669 -17.84 19.65 -14.41
N VAL A 670 -16.69 19.60 -15.07
CA VAL A 670 -15.36 19.94 -14.52
C VAL A 670 -14.67 20.95 -15.42
N TRP A 671 -13.74 21.72 -14.85
CA TRP A 671 -12.98 22.73 -15.59
C TRP A 671 -11.75 22.12 -16.28
N ALA A 672 -11.73 22.23 -17.61
CA ALA A 672 -10.56 22.03 -18.45
C ALA A 672 -9.92 23.39 -18.81
N TYR A 673 -8.71 23.36 -19.39
CA TYR A 673 -8.06 24.51 -20.01
C TYR A 673 -8.07 24.34 -21.53
N ASP A 674 -8.64 25.31 -22.25
CA ASP A 674 -8.51 25.43 -23.70
C ASP A 674 -7.10 25.94 -24.01
N LEU A 675 -6.22 25.05 -24.49
CA LEU A 675 -4.81 25.37 -24.75
C LEU A 675 -4.62 26.27 -25.97
N ALA A 676 -5.62 26.37 -26.86
CA ALA A 676 -5.59 27.23 -28.04
C ALA A 676 -6.32 28.56 -27.82
N GLY A 677 -7.39 28.55 -27.01
CA GLY A 677 -8.15 29.74 -26.59
C GLY A 677 -7.64 30.42 -25.31
N ASP A 678 -6.57 29.90 -24.70
CA ASP A 678 -5.91 30.36 -23.47
C ASP A 678 -6.87 30.71 -22.32
N ARG A 679 -7.84 29.82 -22.05
CA ARG A 679 -8.90 30.05 -21.06
C ARG A 679 -9.43 28.77 -20.41
N PRO A 680 -9.95 28.82 -19.17
CA PRO A 680 -10.75 27.74 -18.61
C PRO A 680 -12.08 27.55 -19.37
N VAL A 681 -12.54 26.30 -19.49
CA VAL A 681 -13.84 25.89 -20.06
C VAL A 681 -14.45 24.73 -19.28
N LEU A 682 -15.77 24.61 -19.25
CA LEU A 682 -16.45 23.45 -18.67
C LEU A 682 -16.57 22.31 -19.69
N VAL A 683 -16.26 21.09 -19.24
CA VAL A 683 -16.48 19.83 -19.98
C VAL A 683 -17.23 18.82 -19.10
N PRO A 684 -18.00 17.87 -19.66
CA PRO A 684 -18.69 16.86 -18.86
C PRO A 684 -17.70 16.03 -18.03
N GLU A 685 -17.99 15.79 -16.74
CA GLU A 685 -17.12 15.02 -15.84
C GLU A 685 -16.85 13.61 -16.39
N HIS A 686 -17.86 13.00 -17.00
CA HIS A 686 -17.75 11.66 -17.62
C HIS A 686 -17.00 11.65 -18.95
N ALA A 687 -16.71 12.82 -19.55
CA ALA A 687 -15.76 12.95 -20.65
C ALA A 687 -14.31 13.03 -20.12
N ALA A 688 -14.10 13.81 -19.06
CA ALA A 688 -12.81 13.97 -18.42
C ALA A 688 -12.33 12.72 -17.66
N TYR A 689 -13.26 11.93 -17.11
CA TYR A 689 -12.96 10.78 -16.24
C TYR A 689 -13.83 9.57 -16.61
N TYR A 690 -13.24 8.53 -17.20
CA TYR A 690 -13.97 7.37 -17.74
C TYR A 690 -14.65 6.49 -16.68
N GLY A 691 -14.27 6.64 -15.40
CA GLY A 691 -14.70 5.78 -14.29
C GLY A 691 -15.56 6.47 -13.22
N VAL A 692 -16.15 7.63 -13.52
CA VAL A 692 -17.19 8.24 -12.66
C VAL A 692 -18.56 7.61 -12.91
N ASP A 693 -19.42 7.70 -11.91
CA ASP A 693 -20.86 7.49 -11.98
C ASP A 693 -21.46 8.26 -10.78
N ARG A 694 -22.52 9.03 -11.02
CA ARG A 694 -22.94 10.16 -10.16
C ARG A 694 -24.45 10.19 -10.09
N ALA A 695 -25.00 9.95 -8.89
CA ALA A 695 -26.44 10.01 -8.68
C ALA A 695 -26.99 11.41 -9.05
N GLY A 696 -27.92 11.46 -10.00
CA GLY A 696 -28.53 12.70 -10.49
C GLY A 696 -27.79 13.39 -11.64
N ALA A 697 -26.75 12.79 -12.21
CA ALA A 697 -26.02 13.32 -13.38
C ALA A 697 -25.94 12.28 -14.50
N ALA A 698 -26.50 12.59 -15.66
CA ALA A 698 -26.55 11.70 -16.82
C ALA A 698 -25.16 11.48 -17.44
N ARG A 699 -24.95 10.30 -18.04
CA ARG A 699 -23.74 9.91 -18.78
C ARG A 699 -24.11 9.56 -20.22
N PHE A 700 -23.84 10.47 -21.14
CA PHE A 700 -24.25 10.38 -22.55
C PHE A 700 -23.08 10.22 -23.54
N LEU A 701 -21.83 10.23 -23.06
CA LEU A 701 -20.63 9.89 -23.83
C LEU A 701 -19.97 8.62 -23.26
N TYR A 702 -19.56 7.71 -24.14
CA TYR A 702 -18.64 6.62 -23.79
C TYR A 702 -17.20 7.15 -23.81
N GLU A 703 -16.42 6.92 -22.76
CA GLU A 703 -15.02 7.30 -22.70
C GLU A 703 -14.10 6.18 -22.19
N SER A 704 -12.83 6.33 -22.53
CA SER A 704 -11.74 5.40 -22.19
C SER A 704 -10.52 6.17 -21.64
N SER A 705 -9.41 5.48 -21.43
CA SER A 705 -8.11 6.12 -21.13
C SER A 705 -7.50 6.85 -22.34
N SER A 706 -8.10 6.80 -23.53
CA SER A 706 -7.61 7.50 -24.73
C SER A 706 -7.43 9.00 -24.47
N GLY A 707 -6.22 9.51 -24.63
CA GLY A 707 -5.84 10.89 -24.32
C GLY A 707 -5.52 11.13 -22.85
N CYS A 708 -5.36 10.10 -22.02
CA CYS A 708 -4.71 10.21 -20.72
C CYS A 708 -3.18 10.14 -20.88
N ALA A 709 -2.42 10.82 -20.03
CA ALA A 709 -0.98 10.59 -19.93
C ALA A 709 -0.38 11.03 -18.59
N VAL A 710 0.76 10.43 -18.24
CA VAL A 710 1.62 10.81 -17.12
C VAL A 710 2.99 11.29 -17.62
N GLY A 711 3.49 12.38 -17.03
CA GLY A 711 4.78 12.99 -17.39
C GLY A 711 5.60 13.45 -16.18
N GLY A 712 6.91 13.67 -16.39
CA GLY A 712 7.82 14.25 -15.39
C GLY A 712 7.65 15.76 -15.17
N CYS A 713 6.77 16.39 -15.96
CA CYS A 713 6.18 17.71 -15.74
C CYS A 713 4.84 17.79 -16.48
N LEU A 714 4.07 18.86 -16.25
CA LEU A 714 2.75 19.06 -16.86
C LEU A 714 2.84 19.15 -18.40
N GLU A 715 3.87 19.81 -18.90
CA GLU A 715 4.11 20.01 -20.34
C GLU A 715 4.48 18.69 -21.05
N GLU A 716 5.19 17.77 -20.38
CA GLU A 716 5.39 16.39 -20.88
C GLU A 716 4.08 15.61 -20.94
N ALA A 717 3.24 15.71 -19.89
CA ALA A 717 1.98 14.98 -19.80
C ALA A 717 1.00 15.44 -20.89
N ILE A 718 0.81 16.76 -21.04
CA ILE A 718 -0.02 17.36 -22.09
C ILE A 718 0.48 16.93 -23.47
N LEU A 719 1.78 17.04 -23.75
CA LEU A 719 2.33 16.65 -25.05
C LEU A 719 2.04 15.18 -25.39
N HIS A 720 2.21 14.27 -24.44
CA HIS A 720 2.00 12.83 -24.71
C HIS A 720 0.51 12.45 -24.79
N ALA A 721 -0.36 13.09 -24.01
CA ALA A 721 -1.80 12.94 -24.15
C ALA A 721 -2.32 13.49 -25.51
N CYS A 722 -1.77 14.61 -26.00
CA CYS A 722 -2.05 15.11 -27.35
C CYS A 722 -1.58 14.12 -28.43
N LEU A 723 -0.38 13.56 -28.30
CA LEU A 723 0.14 12.58 -29.27
C LEU A 723 -0.71 11.30 -29.32
N GLU A 724 -1.12 10.75 -28.17
CA GLU A 724 -2.03 9.59 -28.17
C GLU A 724 -3.40 9.95 -28.76
N THR A 725 -3.93 11.14 -28.45
CA THR A 725 -5.19 11.64 -29.04
C THR A 725 -5.10 11.71 -30.57
N ILE A 726 -3.97 12.19 -31.11
CA ILE A 726 -3.70 12.25 -32.56
C ILE A 726 -3.56 10.85 -33.16
N GLU A 727 -2.90 9.91 -32.47
CA GLU A 727 -2.78 8.51 -32.91
C GLU A 727 -4.16 7.85 -33.09
N ARG A 728 -5.02 8.00 -32.08
CA ARG A 728 -6.37 7.42 -32.03
C ARG A 728 -7.26 8.03 -33.12
N ASP A 729 -7.22 9.36 -33.26
CA ASP A 729 -7.93 10.11 -34.31
C ASP A 729 -7.45 9.73 -35.72
N ALA A 730 -6.15 9.73 -35.98
CA ALA A 730 -5.57 9.38 -37.28
C ALA A 730 -5.91 7.94 -37.69
N PHE A 731 -5.89 7.01 -36.72
CA PHE A 731 -6.29 5.63 -36.95
C PHE A 731 -7.78 5.52 -37.29
N LEU A 732 -8.66 6.12 -36.48
CA LEU A 732 -10.11 6.00 -36.65
C LEU A 732 -10.63 6.76 -37.87
N LEU A 733 -10.03 7.89 -38.24
CA LEU A 733 -10.26 8.55 -39.53
C LEU A 733 -9.89 7.63 -40.68
N THR A 734 -8.71 6.99 -40.63
CA THR A 734 -8.26 6.09 -41.70
C THR A 734 -9.18 4.88 -41.83
N TRP A 735 -9.57 4.27 -40.70
CA TRP A 735 -10.50 3.14 -40.64
C TRP A 735 -11.91 3.51 -41.12
N TYR A 736 -12.60 4.44 -40.46
CA TYR A 736 -14.00 4.76 -40.78
C TYR A 736 -14.21 5.48 -42.13
N ALA A 737 -13.15 6.06 -42.71
CA ALA A 737 -13.19 6.61 -44.07
C ALA A 737 -12.65 5.65 -45.16
N GLY A 738 -12.22 4.43 -44.81
CA GLY A 738 -11.66 3.48 -45.78
C GLY A 738 -10.46 4.03 -46.56
N ARG A 739 -9.72 4.98 -45.98
CA ARG A 739 -8.59 5.67 -46.64
C ARG A 739 -7.48 4.66 -46.88
N THR A 740 -7.14 4.39 -48.14
CA THR A 740 -5.93 3.63 -48.47
C THR A 740 -4.70 4.44 -48.00
N PRO A 741 -3.89 3.92 -47.07
CA PRO A 741 -2.72 4.60 -46.54
C PRO A 741 -1.45 4.25 -47.36
N PRO A 742 -0.47 5.16 -47.48
CA PRO A 742 0.83 4.85 -48.05
C PRO A 742 1.53 3.67 -47.36
N ALA A 743 2.09 2.75 -48.15
CA ALA A 743 2.85 1.62 -47.63
C ALA A 743 4.32 2.02 -47.42
N LEU A 744 4.87 1.78 -46.23
CA LEU A 744 6.21 2.20 -45.83
C LEU A 744 7.18 1.00 -45.70
N ALA A 745 8.41 1.16 -46.20
CA ALA A 745 9.48 0.21 -45.94
C ALA A 745 10.02 0.41 -44.51
N LEU A 746 10.20 -0.68 -43.75
CA LEU A 746 10.88 -0.62 -42.45
C LEU A 746 12.37 -0.29 -42.68
N PRO A 747 12.96 0.76 -42.05
CA PRO A 747 14.33 1.16 -42.32
C PRO A 747 15.36 0.04 -42.04
N PRO A 748 16.43 -0.08 -42.85
CA PRO A 748 17.47 -1.07 -42.64
C PRO A 748 18.34 -0.77 -41.39
N ASP A 749 18.38 0.50 -40.99
CA ASP A 749 19.09 1.07 -39.84
C ASP A 749 18.15 1.40 -38.66
N VAL A 750 16.95 0.79 -38.63
CA VAL A 750 16.03 0.90 -37.48
C VAL A 750 16.69 0.32 -36.21
N ASP A 751 16.24 0.76 -35.03
CA ASP A 751 16.86 0.36 -33.78
C ASP A 751 16.79 -1.17 -33.55
N PRO A 752 17.74 -1.75 -32.78
CA PRO A 752 17.83 -3.20 -32.62
C PRO A 752 16.57 -3.86 -32.01
N LEU A 753 15.77 -3.13 -31.22
CA LEU A 753 14.57 -3.66 -30.60
C LEU A 753 13.44 -3.76 -31.62
N THR A 754 13.20 -2.70 -32.38
CA THR A 754 12.22 -2.68 -33.48
C THR A 754 12.59 -3.71 -34.56
N ARG A 755 13.87 -3.83 -34.92
CA ARG A 755 14.39 -4.88 -35.82
C ARG A 755 14.07 -6.27 -35.28
N HIS A 756 14.46 -6.55 -34.04
CA HIS A 756 14.20 -7.85 -33.40
C HIS A 756 12.70 -8.20 -33.36
N LEU A 757 11.83 -7.24 -33.04
CA LEU A 757 10.39 -7.47 -32.97
C LEU A 757 9.78 -7.72 -34.36
N ALA A 758 10.22 -7.00 -35.40
CA ALA A 758 9.84 -7.30 -36.77
C ALA A 758 10.29 -8.71 -37.21
N ASP A 759 11.49 -9.14 -36.82
CA ASP A 759 12.01 -10.49 -37.10
C ASP A 759 11.24 -11.58 -36.33
N ARG A 760 10.82 -11.29 -35.10
CA ARG A 760 9.94 -12.18 -34.29
C ARG A 760 8.53 -12.29 -34.88
N ILE A 761 7.95 -11.19 -35.37
CA ILE A 761 6.65 -11.20 -36.08
C ILE A 761 6.73 -12.10 -37.32
N ALA A 762 7.80 -11.97 -38.12
CA ALA A 762 8.05 -12.85 -39.26
C ALA A 762 8.24 -14.31 -38.87
N ALA A 763 9.00 -14.59 -37.80
CA ALA A 763 9.25 -15.95 -37.29
C ALA A 763 7.98 -16.65 -36.76
N GLU A 764 7.00 -15.91 -36.25
CA GLU A 764 5.68 -16.44 -35.87
C GLU A 764 4.73 -16.65 -37.07
N GLY A 765 5.16 -16.32 -38.29
CA GLY A 765 4.42 -16.57 -39.52
C GLY A 765 3.54 -15.41 -40.01
N TYR A 766 3.84 -14.18 -39.64
CA TYR A 766 3.09 -12.99 -40.05
C TYR A 766 3.90 -12.10 -41.00
N ARG A 767 3.21 -11.48 -41.96
CA ARG A 767 3.74 -10.35 -42.74
C ARG A 767 3.44 -9.06 -41.97
N LEU A 768 4.47 -8.29 -41.64
CA LEU A 768 4.35 -6.96 -41.05
C LEU A 768 4.21 -5.92 -42.17
N HIS A 769 3.15 -5.13 -42.12
CA HIS A 769 2.96 -3.92 -42.93
C HIS A 769 3.11 -2.68 -42.03
N LEU A 770 3.79 -1.66 -42.54
CA LEU A 770 3.80 -0.32 -41.95
C LEU A 770 3.06 0.63 -42.89
N LEU A 771 2.11 1.38 -42.36
CA LEU A 771 1.17 2.18 -43.12
C LEU A 771 1.15 3.62 -42.57
N ASP A 772 1.33 4.62 -43.43
CA ASP A 772 1.22 6.03 -43.04
C ASP A 772 -0.26 6.42 -42.88
N ILE A 773 -0.67 6.69 -41.65
CA ILE A 773 -2.03 7.11 -41.31
C ILE A 773 -2.11 8.60 -40.96
N THR A 774 -0.99 9.34 -41.09
CA THR A 774 -0.87 10.77 -40.75
C THR A 774 -2.08 11.58 -41.21
N SER A 775 -2.74 12.25 -40.25
CA SER A 775 -3.91 13.09 -40.48
C SER A 775 -3.51 14.50 -40.94
N ASP A 776 -4.51 15.34 -41.19
CA ASP A 776 -4.39 16.79 -41.46
C ASP A 776 -3.64 17.57 -40.37
N VAL A 777 -3.58 17.08 -39.12
CA VAL A 777 -2.69 17.59 -38.06
C VAL A 777 -1.21 17.53 -38.49
N GLY A 778 -0.84 16.54 -39.30
CA GLY A 778 0.49 16.40 -39.90
C GLY A 778 1.61 15.97 -38.94
N ILE A 779 1.27 15.56 -37.71
CA ILE A 779 2.18 14.79 -36.84
C ILE A 779 2.28 13.37 -37.40
N PRO A 780 3.49 12.82 -37.63
CA PRO A 780 3.63 11.49 -38.18
C PRO A 780 2.93 10.42 -37.33
N ALA A 781 2.05 9.66 -37.96
CA ALA A 781 1.34 8.55 -37.35
C ALA A 781 1.44 7.30 -38.24
N VAL A 782 1.89 6.18 -37.66
CA VAL A 782 2.15 4.92 -38.37
C VAL A 782 1.30 3.81 -37.78
N TRP A 783 0.54 3.11 -38.62
CA TRP A 783 -0.17 1.88 -38.28
C TRP A 783 0.72 0.68 -38.64
N ALA A 784 1.03 -0.14 -37.64
CA ALA A 784 1.61 -1.46 -37.84
C ALA A 784 0.48 -2.50 -37.92
N LEU A 785 0.47 -3.26 -39.00
CA LEU A 785 -0.52 -4.30 -39.28
C LEU A 785 0.21 -5.62 -39.56
N ALA A 786 0.15 -6.56 -38.63
CA ALA A 786 0.63 -7.93 -38.85
C ALA A 786 -0.52 -8.80 -39.39
N VAL A 787 -0.28 -9.50 -40.49
CA VAL A 787 -1.28 -10.34 -41.19
C VAL A 787 -0.75 -11.75 -41.40
N THR A 788 -1.59 -12.77 -41.24
CA THR A 788 -1.27 -14.15 -41.62
C THR A 788 -2.47 -14.85 -42.25
N ASP A 789 -2.19 -15.75 -43.19
CA ASP A 789 -3.14 -16.69 -43.80
C ASP A 789 -3.27 -18.00 -43.02
N ARG A 790 -2.42 -18.20 -42.00
CA ARG A 790 -2.34 -19.43 -41.21
C ARG A 790 -3.60 -19.68 -40.36
N PRO A 791 -4.33 -20.80 -40.55
CA PRO A 791 -5.55 -21.08 -39.81
C PRO A 791 -5.34 -21.47 -38.34
N ASP A 792 -4.11 -21.80 -37.93
CA ASP A 792 -3.74 -22.05 -36.53
C ASP A 792 -3.47 -20.75 -35.73
N ARG A 793 -3.44 -19.60 -36.40
CA ARG A 793 -3.05 -18.30 -35.82
C ARG A 793 -4.24 -17.34 -35.75
N GLY A 794 -4.01 -16.13 -35.23
CA GLY A 794 -4.99 -15.04 -35.31
C GLY A 794 -4.73 -14.26 -36.59
N ALA A 795 -5.76 -13.96 -37.37
CA ALA A 795 -5.57 -13.48 -38.74
C ALA A 795 -4.87 -12.10 -38.84
N THR A 796 -5.18 -11.17 -37.92
CA THR A 796 -4.54 -9.86 -37.87
C THR A 796 -4.19 -9.40 -36.45
N PHE A 797 -3.20 -8.52 -36.35
CA PHE A 797 -2.96 -7.65 -35.19
C PHE A 797 -2.68 -6.23 -35.65
N SER A 798 -3.31 -5.25 -35.00
CA SER A 798 -3.13 -3.83 -35.26
C SER A 798 -2.64 -3.11 -34.01
N ALA A 799 -1.70 -2.18 -34.20
CA ALA A 799 -1.45 -1.07 -33.29
C ALA A 799 -0.93 0.13 -34.09
N ALA A 800 -0.96 1.32 -33.52
CA ALA A 800 -0.37 2.50 -34.11
C ALA A 800 0.64 3.15 -33.16
N GLY A 801 1.29 4.20 -33.65
CA GLY A 801 2.10 5.13 -32.88
C GLY A 801 2.03 6.49 -33.55
N ALA A 802 1.84 7.57 -32.80
CA ALA A 802 2.03 8.93 -33.31
C ALA A 802 3.13 9.67 -32.54
N HIS A 803 4.08 10.26 -33.28
CA HIS A 803 5.23 10.94 -32.68
C HIS A 803 5.89 11.91 -33.69
N PRO A 804 6.37 13.09 -33.25
CA PRO A 804 7.11 14.05 -34.08
C PRO A 804 8.24 13.45 -34.94
N ASP A 805 8.98 12.52 -34.35
CA ASP A 805 9.90 11.61 -35.03
C ASP A 805 9.13 10.39 -35.56
N PRO A 806 9.04 10.19 -36.90
CA PRO A 806 8.30 9.09 -37.50
C PRO A 806 8.92 7.72 -37.22
N ARG A 807 10.24 7.63 -37.03
CA ARG A 807 10.89 6.34 -36.72
C ARG A 807 10.48 5.86 -35.33
N ARG A 808 10.29 6.78 -34.37
CA ARG A 808 9.70 6.47 -33.06
C ARG A 808 8.21 6.13 -33.13
N ALA A 809 7.44 6.77 -34.02
CA ALA A 809 6.05 6.42 -34.28
C ALA A 809 5.92 4.97 -34.78
N ALA A 810 6.75 4.58 -35.76
CA ALA A 810 6.83 3.20 -36.25
C ALA A 810 7.32 2.21 -35.17
N ALA A 811 8.35 2.57 -34.39
CA ALA A 811 8.87 1.71 -33.32
C ALA A 811 7.81 1.38 -32.25
N ALA A 812 7.00 2.36 -31.84
CA ALA A 812 5.90 2.15 -30.89
C ALA A 812 4.84 1.19 -31.46
N ALA A 813 4.41 1.41 -32.70
CA ALA A 813 3.43 0.55 -33.38
C ALA A 813 3.93 -0.90 -33.52
N VAL A 814 5.19 -1.09 -33.93
CA VAL A 814 5.81 -2.43 -34.06
C VAL A 814 5.98 -3.10 -32.70
N LEU A 815 6.27 -2.35 -31.64
CA LEU A 815 6.43 -2.90 -30.29
C LEU A 815 5.13 -3.52 -29.77
N GLU A 816 4.01 -2.81 -29.89
CA GLU A 816 2.71 -3.32 -29.46
C GLU A 816 2.24 -4.50 -30.33
N VAL A 817 2.40 -4.44 -31.67
CA VAL A 817 2.09 -5.58 -32.55
C VAL A 817 2.95 -6.81 -32.22
N GLY A 818 4.25 -6.63 -31.98
CA GLY A 818 5.18 -7.74 -31.68
C GLY A 818 4.87 -8.45 -30.36
N VAL A 819 4.44 -7.69 -29.34
CA VAL A 819 3.94 -8.26 -28.08
C VAL A 819 2.60 -8.95 -28.29
N ASN A 820 1.65 -8.32 -29.00
CA ASN A 820 0.32 -8.90 -29.25
C ASN A 820 0.41 -10.23 -30.02
N VAL A 821 1.21 -10.30 -31.09
CA VAL A 821 1.49 -11.54 -31.85
C VAL A 821 2.03 -12.66 -30.96
N THR A 822 2.88 -12.33 -29.98
CA THR A 822 3.53 -13.33 -29.12
C THR A 822 2.72 -13.68 -27.85
N VAL A 823 1.79 -12.81 -27.44
CA VAL A 823 0.90 -13.03 -26.27
C VAL A 823 -0.42 -13.70 -26.66
N ALA A 824 -0.94 -13.47 -27.88
CA ALA A 824 -2.22 -14.04 -28.34
C ALA A 824 -2.33 -15.60 -28.43
N PRO A 825 -1.24 -16.40 -28.39
CA PRO A 825 -1.33 -17.84 -28.13
C PRO A 825 -1.53 -18.20 -26.66
N LYS A 826 -1.18 -17.31 -25.71
CA LYS A 826 -1.31 -17.50 -24.26
C LYS A 826 -2.68 -17.09 -23.71
N VAL A 827 -3.45 -16.29 -24.46
CA VAL A 827 -4.74 -15.71 -24.02
C VAL A 827 -5.90 -16.58 -24.47
N ALA A 828 -6.82 -16.87 -23.54
CA ALA A 828 -8.07 -17.57 -23.84
C ALA A 828 -8.96 -16.72 -24.76
N ARG A 829 -9.38 -17.30 -25.89
CA ARG A 829 -10.21 -16.62 -26.91
C ARG A 829 -11.70 -16.87 -26.66
N PRO A 830 -12.60 -15.93 -27.02
CA PRO A 830 -14.03 -16.23 -27.10
C PRO A 830 -14.31 -17.40 -28.07
N PRO A 831 -15.42 -18.15 -27.89
CA PRO A 831 -15.83 -19.20 -28.82
C PRO A 831 -15.90 -18.68 -30.26
N ARG A 832 -15.44 -19.49 -31.22
CA ARG A 832 -15.38 -19.10 -32.65
C ARG A 832 -16.77 -18.73 -33.19
N ASP A 833 -17.78 -19.40 -32.70
CA ASP A 833 -19.21 -19.17 -32.90
C ASP A 833 -19.68 -17.79 -32.40
N ARG A 834 -19.25 -17.31 -31.21
CA ARG A 834 -19.45 -15.90 -30.79
C ARG A 834 -18.73 -14.93 -31.74
N LEU A 835 -17.49 -15.21 -32.13
CA LEU A 835 -16.75 -14.35 -33.05
C LEU A 835 -17.43 -14.27 -34.43
N LEU A 836 -18.03 -15.37 -34.91
CA LEU A 836 -18.76 -15.40 -36.18
C LEU A 836 -20.11 -14.67 -36.11
N ALA A 837 -20.80 -14.72 -34.96
CA ALA A 837 -21.97 -13.88 -34.73
C ALA A 837 -21.59 -12.39 -34.79
N MET A 838 -20.52 -11.98 -34.10
CA MET A 838 -19.98 -10.60 -34.13
C MET A 838 -19.41 -10.15 -35.49
N LEU A 839 -19.14 -11.09 -36.40
CA LEU A 839 -18.73 -10.79 -37.77
C LEU A 839 -19.93 -10.44 -38.66
N ALA A 840 -21.07 -11.13 -38.43
CA ALA A 840 -22.31 -10.97 -39.17
C ALA A 840 -23.20 -9.83 -38.62
N ASP A 841 -23.20 -9.64 -37.30
CA ASP A 841 -23.88 -8.56 -36.59
C ASP A 841 -22.86 -7.80 -35.74
N ALA A 842 -22.62 -6.54 -36.10
CA ALA A 842 -21.62 -5.71 -35.44
C ALA A 842 -22.08 -5.19 -34.07
N ASP A 843 -23.39 -5.09 -33.79
CA ASP A 843 -23.91 -4.59 -32.51
C ASP A 843 -23.73 -5.59 -31.36
N LEU A 844 -23.35 -6.84 -31.67
CA LEU A 844 -22.90 -7.85 -30.71
C LEU A 844 -21.48 -7.61 -30.17
N VAL A 845 -20.68 -6.74 -30.82
CA VAL A 845 -19.37 -6.33 -30.31
C VAL A 845 -19.57 -5.36 -29.15
N GLY A 846 -19.35 -5.83 -27.91
CA GLY A 846 -19.69 -5.08 -26.70
C GLY A 846 -18.53 -4.37 -26.01
N ASP A 847 -17.31 -4.90 -26.10
CA ASP A 847 -16.15 -4.42 -25.34
C ASP A 847 -14.81 -4.48 -26.10
N LEU A 848 -13.75 -3.98 -25.45
CA LEU A 848 -12.37 -3.94 -25.96
C LEU A 848 -11.83 -5.33 -26.34
N GLY A 849 -12.19 -6.36 -25.58
CA GLY A 849 -11.84 -7.75 -25.87
C GLY A 849 -12.52 -8.26 -27.13
N ASP A 850 -13.79 -7.93 -27.35
CA ASP A 850 -14.50 -8.28 -28.58
C ASP A 850 -13.91 -7.58 -29.81
N HIS A 851 -13.57 -6.28 -29.72
CA HIS A 851 -12.92 -5.54 -30.82
C HIS A 851 -11.61 -6.22 -31.27
N ALA A 852 -10.74 -6.57 -30.32
CA ALA A 852 -9.49 -7.27 -30.61
C ALA A 852 -9.73 -8.72 -31.10
N ALA A 853 -10.62 -9.47 -30.44
CA ALA A 853 -10.83 -10.88 -30.72
C ALA A 853 -11.54 -11.15 -32.06
N LEU A 854 -12.44 -10.27 -32.50
CA LEU A 854 -13.15 -10.41 -33.78
C LEU A 854 -12.17 -10.46 -34.96
N HIS A 855 -11.14 -9.61 -34.95
CA HIS A 855 -10.18 -9.47 -36.04
C HIS A 855 -9.08 -10.56 -36.03
N LEU A 856 -9.15 -11.51 -35.09
CA LEU A 856 -8.41 -12.77 -35.12
C LEU A 856 -9.06 -13.79 -36.08
N LEU A 857 -10.30 -13.60 -36.53
CA LEU A 857 -10.93 -14.47 -37.53
C LEU A 857 -10.33 -14.25 -38.93
N PRO A 858 -9.95 -15.32 -39.67
CA PRO A 858 -9.60 -15.20 -41.09
C PRO A 858 -10.71 -14.57 -41.93
N GLN A 859 -11.98 -14.79 -41.56
CA GLN A 859 -13.13 -14.18 -42.24
C GLN A 859 -13.28 -12.67 -42.00
N ALA A 860 -12.51 -12.07 -41.07
CA ALA A 860 -12.44 -10.62 -40.92
C ALA A 860 -11.39 -9.96 -41.84
N LEU A 861 -10.51 -10.72 -42.49
CA LEU A 861 -9.44 -10.20 -43.35
C LEU A 861 -9.91 -9.24 -44.45
N PRO A 862 -11.03 -9.46 -45.17
CA PRO A 862 -11.48 -8.54 -46.21
C PRO A 862 -11.81 -7.12 -45.71
N ARG A 863 -12.02 -6.92 -44.40
CA ARG A 863 -12.18 -5.58 -43.81
C ARG A 863 -10.91 -4.73 -43.94
N PHE A 864 -9.75 -5.35 -44.18
CA PHE A 864 -8.45 -4.67 -44.32
C PHE A 864 -8.03 -4.44 -45.79
N ASP A 865 -8.83 -4.87 -46.78
CA ASP A 865 -8.46 -4.77 -48.20
C ASP A 865 -8.17 -3.32 -48.66
N PHE A 866 -8.86 -2.34 -48.07
CA PHE A 866 -8.61 -0.92 -48.34
C PHE A 866 -7.21 -0.46 -47.88
N ALA A 867 -6.73 -1.03 -46.77
CA ALA A 867 -5.46 -0.68 -46.13
C ALA A 867 -4.27 -1.40 -46.77
N LEU A 868 -4.47 -2.66 -47.18
CA LEU A 868 -3.45 -3.47 -47.85
C LEU A 868 -3.29 -3.14 -49.34
N ARG A 869 -4.22 -2.37 -49.93
CA ARG A 869 -4.26 -2.03 -51.37
C ARG A 869 -2.95 -1.47 -51.92
N GLU A 870 -2.34 -0.46 -51.28
CA GLU A 870 -1.07 0.10 -51.80
C GLU A 870 0.09 -0.89 -51.62
N ALA A 871 0.15 -1.60 -50.48
CA ALA A 871 1.16 -2.61 -50.19
C ALA A 871 1.07 -3.85 -51.12
N ALA A 872 -0.04 -4.04 -51.83
CA ALA A 872 -0.22 -5.05 -52.87
C ALA A 872 0.04 -4.53 -54.29
N ALA A 873 0.06 -3.20 -54.49
CA ALA A 873 0.17 -2.58 -55.82
C ALA A 873 1.62 -2.31 -56.27
N GLY A 874 2.58 -2.25 -55.34
CA GLY A 874 3.97 -1.94 -55.67
C GLY A 874 4.94 -2.06 -54.48
N PRO A 875 6.22 -1.70 -54.66
CA PRO A 875 7.18 -1.65 -53.56
C PRO A 875 6.80 -0.56 -52.55
N ALA A 876 7.01 -0.84 -51.26
CA ALA A 876 6.76 0.13 -50.20
C ALA A 876 7.77 1.30 -50.27
N ARG A 877 7.31 2.49 -49.88
CA ARG A 877 8.04 3.77 -50.02
C ARG A 877 9.26 3.84 -49.09
N PRO A 878 10.39 4.44 -49.49
CA PRO A 878 11.52 4.71 -48.60
C PRO A 878 11.11 5.63 -47.45
N PHE A 879 11.40 5.20 -46.21
CA PHE A 879 10.82 5.79 -45.00
C PHE A 879 11.22 7.26 -44.79
N ASP A 880 12.53 7.56 -44.87
CA ASP A 880 13.04 8.91 -44.59
C ASP A 880 12.77 9.90 -45.73
N GLU A 881 12.63 9.40 -46.97
CA GLU A 881 12.21 10.21 -48.12
C GLU A 881 10.73 10.60 -47.99
N HIS A 882 9.86 9.66 -47.61
CA HIS A 882 8.42 9.90 -47.41
C HIS A 882 8.14 10.92 -46.29
N PHE A 883 8.96 10.93 -45.23
CA PHE A 883 8.85 11.89 -44.12
C PHE A 883 9.87 13.04 -44.17
N ALA A 884 10.47 13.34 -45.33
CA ALA A 884 11.48 14.40 -45.44
C ALA A 884 11.00 15.76 -44.87
N GLY A 885 11.88 16.45 -44.13
CA GLY A 885 11.57 17.74 -43.48
C GLY A 885 10.88 17.65 -42.11
N TRP A 886 10.66 16.45 -41.57
CA TRP A 886 10.01 16.29 -40.25
C TRP A 886 10.78 16.93 -39.10
N ARG A 887 12.12 16.97 -39.17
CA ARG A 887 13.00 17.43 -38.10
C ARG A 887 12.87 18.93 -37.88
N GLU A 888 12.87 19.68 -38.98
CA GLU A 888 12.75 21.13 -39.03
C GLU A 888 11.35 21.57 -38.56
N ARG A 889 10.31 20.83 -38.99
CA ARG A 889 8.92 21.08 -38.62
C ARG A 889 8.68 20.90 -37.12
N TRP A 890 9.23 19.88 -36.48
CA TRP A 890 8.83 19.50 -35.12
C TRP A 890 9.90 19.54 -34.02
N LEU A 891 11.19 19.38 -34.31
CA LEU A 891 12.21 19.31 -33.27
C LEU A 891 12.57 20.71 -32.73
N HIS A 892 12.72 20.80 -31.40
CA HIS A 892 13.18 22.02 -30.74
C HIS A 892 13.89 21.71 -29.40
N PRO A 893 14.96 22.43 -29.01
CA PRO A 893 15.67 22.18 -27.74
C PRO A 893 14.84 22.45 -26.48
N ASP A 894 13.71 23.15 -26.60
CA ASP A 894 12.71 23.32 -25.55
C ASP A 894 11.41 22.60 -25.94
N LEU A 895 11.01 21.65 -25.09
CA LEU A 895 9.83 20.79 -25.25
C LEU A 895 8.52 21.60 -25.30
N THR A 896 8.46 22.75 -24.63
CA THR A 896 7.25 23.56 -24.58
C THR A 896 6.95 24.24 -25.92
N GLU A 897 7.98 24.52 -26.75
CA GLU A 897 7.73 24.95 -28.13
C GLU A 897 7.27 23.80 -29.04
N VAL A 898 7.72 22.56 -28.77
CA VAL A 898 7.18 21.36 -29.47
C VAL A 898 5.70 21.19 -29.12
N LEU A 899 5.34 21.35 -27.84
CA LEU A 899 3.96 21.35 -27.37
C LEU A 899 3.12 22.44 -28.05
N ARG A 900 3.59 23.70 -28.12
CA ARG A 900 2.85 24.77 -28.82
C ARG A 900 2.60 24.40 -30.28
N ARG A 901 3.62 23.97 -31.03
CA ARG A 901 3.45 23.52 -32.43
C ARG A 901 2.41 22.40 -32.58
N VAL A 902 2.31 21.48 -31.62
CA VAL A 902 1.28 20.42 -31.61
C VAL A 902 -0.12 21.00 -31.34
N VAL A 903 -0.26 21.88 -30.36
CA VAL A 903 -1.53 22.58 -30.05
C VAL A 903 -2.01 23.41 -31.25
N ASP A 904 -1.11 24.18 -31.86
CA ASP A 904 -1.39 25.00 -33.06
C ASP A 904 -1.86 24.12 -34.23
N ALA A 905 -1.20 22.97 -34.45
CA ALA A 905 -1.55 22.05 -35.52
C ALA A 905 -2.89 21.33 -35.30
N MET A 906 -3.20 20.96 -34.05
CA MET A 906 -4.52 20.42 -33.69
C MET A 906 -5.61 21.48 -33.84
N ALA A 907 -5.38 22.71 -33.38
CA ALA A 907 -6.33 23.82 -33.56
C ALA A 907 -6.58 24.12 -35.05
N ALA A 908 -5.53 24.11 -35.89
CA ALA A 908 -5.63 24.31 -37.34
C ALA A 908 -6.39 23.17 -38.05
N ALA A 909 -6.30 21.93 -37.56
CA ALA A 909 -7.11 20.79 -38.01
C ALA A 909 -8.56 20.80 -37.45
N GLY A 910 -8.95 21.84 -36.71
CA GLY A 910 -10.27 21.96 -36.10
C GLY A 910 -10.49 21.10 -34.85
N THR A 911 -9.42 20.61 -34.23
CA THR A 911 -9.42 19.70 -33.06
C THR A 911 -8.71 20.29 -31.81
N PRO A 912 -8.95 21.56 -31.44
CA PRO A 912 -8.18 22.25 -30.40
C PRO A 912 -8.18 21.49 -29.06
N PRO A 913 -7.01 21.21 -28.47
CA PRO A 913 -6.91 20.34 -27.30
C PRO A 913 -7.29 21.08 -26.00
N LEU A 914 -8.17 20.44 -25.24
CA LEU A 914 -8.62 20.87 -23.92
C LEU A 914 -7.96 19.98 -22.85
N ALA A 915 -7.17 20.55 -21.95
CA ALA A 915 -6.45 19.82 -20.92
C ALA A 915 -7.17 19.86 -19.57
N VAL A 916 -7.51 18.68 -19.03
CA VAL A 916 -7.91 18.51 -17.63
C VAL A 916 -6.68 18.12 -16.82
N ASP A 917 -6.25 18.96 -15.88
CA ASP A 917 -5.22 18.60 -14.91
C ASP A 917 -5.78 17.61 -13.88
N GLN A 918 -5.38 16.36 -14.00
CA GLN A 918 -5.77 15.26 -13.10
C GLN A 918 -4.74 15.06 -11.98
N THR A 919 -3.67 15.86 -11.93
CA THR A 919 -2.55 15.70 -11.00
C THR A 919 -3.04 15.83 -9.55
N GLY A 920 -3.12 14.70 -8.86
CA GLY A 920 -3.51 14.62 -7.45
C GLY A 920 -2.31 14.72 -6.49
N PRO A 921 -2.54 14.49 -5.18
CA PRO A 921 -1.50 14.49 -4.17
C PRO A 921 -0.51 13.31 -4.29
N GLY A 922 -0.86 12.21 -4.95
CA GLY A 922 0.02 11.05 -5.14
C GLY A 922 1.08 11.32 -6.20
N GLU A 923 0.62 11.83 -7.33
CA GLU A 923 1.36 12.21 -8.53
C GLU A 923 2.41 13.25 -8.12
N ARG A 924 1.99 14.29 -7.39
CA ARG A 924 2.90 15.31 -6.83
C ARG A 924 4.01 14.75 -5.95
N ARG A 925 3.79 13.68 -5.16
CA ARG A 925 4.86 13.06 -4.34
C ARG A 925 5.87 12.27 -5.16
N LEU A 926 5.42 11.64 -6.25
CA LEU A 926 6.29 11.01 -7.25
C LEU A 926 6.98 12.04 -8.17
N GLY A 927 6.65 13.33 -8.00
CA GLY A 927 7.07 14.40 -8.90
C GLY A 927 6.52 14.20 -10.31
N LEU A 928 5.31 13.68 -10.46
CA LEU A 928 4.62 13.44 -11.73
C LEU A 928 3.49 14.44 -11.92
N ALA A 929 3.11 14.66 -13.18
CA ALA A 929 1.86 15.26 -13.59
C ALA A 929 1.01 14.22 -14.33
N ALA A 930 -0.32 14.32 -14.23
CA ALA A 930 -1.27 13.46 -14.92
C ALA A 930 -2.37 14.34 -15.56
N VAL A 931 -2.74 14.05 -16.81
CA VAL A 931 -3.76 14.83 -17.54
C VAL A 931 -4.64 13.93 -18.40
N LYS A 932 -5.85 14.43 -18.74
CA LYS A 932 -6.67 13.97 -19.87
C LYS A 932 -6.76 15.12 -20.88
N ILE A 933 -6.57 14.81 -22.16
CA ILE A 933 -6.85 15.68 -23.30
C ILE A 933 -8.20 15.28 -23.89
N LEU A 934 -9.02 16.30 -24.20
CA LEU A 934 -10.21 16.20 -25.02
C LEU A 934 -10.02 17.09 -26.25
N ALA A 935 -10.26 16.57 -27.44
CA ALA A 935 -10.08 17.31 -28.70
C ALA A 935 -11.41 17.38 -29.47
N PRO A 936 -12.27 18.41 -29.24
CA PRO A 936 -13.59 18.48 -29.87
C PRO A 936 -13.47 18.68 -31.38
N GLY A 937 -13.89 17.68 -32.16
CA GLY A 937 -13.70 17.56 -33.61
C GLY A 937 -12.81 16.38 -34.03
N ALA A 938 -12.06 15.79 -33.10
CA ALA A 938 -11.32 14.55 -33.31
C ALA A 938 -12.23 13.32 -33.17
N VAL A 939 -11.92 12.23 -33.88
CA VAL A 939 -12.67 10.97 -33.76
C VAL A 939 -12.19 10.21 -32.52
N PRO A 940 -13.05 9.99 -31.51
CA PRO A 940 -12.62 9.46 -30.22
C PRO A 940 -12.67 7.92 -30.16
N MET A 941 -11.77 7.31 -29.38
CA MET A 941 -11.69 5.85 -29.24
C MET A 941 -12.77 5.31 -28.29
N THR A 942 -13.72 4.56 -28.85
CA THR A 942 -14.91 4.03 -28.15
C THR A 942 -15.05 2.53 -28.40
N PHE A 943 -15.08 1.73 -27.33
CA PHE A 943 -15.25 0.28 -27.44
C PHE A 943 -16.72 -0.12 -27.29
N GLY A 944 -17.12 -1.14 -28.05
CA GLY A 944 -18.50 -1.54 -28.28
C GLY A 944 -19.10 -0.79 -29.48
N HIS A 945 -19.65 -1.51 -30.47
CA HIS A 945 -20.04 -0.89 -31.75
C HIS A 945 -21.15 0.17 -31.61
N LEU A 946 -22.05 -0.02 -30.64
CA LEU A 946 -23.12 0.91 -30.29
C LEU A 946 -22.61 2.20 -29.64
N ASN A 947 -21.38 2.22 -29.10
CA ASN A 947 -20.80 3.38 -28.43
C ASN A 947 -20.08 4.34 -29.39
N ARG A 948 -20.05 4.03 -30.69
CA ARG A 948 -19.36 4.78 -31.74
C ARG A 948 -19.82 6.25 -31.81
N ARG A 949 -18.85 7.16 -31.92
CA ARG A 949 -19.07 8.62 -32.05
C ARG A 949 -18.57 9.12 -33.41
N VAL A 950 -19.31 8.75 -34.46
CA VAL A 950 -18.89 8.94 -35.87
C VAL A 950 -19.53 10.14 -36.56
N ASP A 951 -20.53 10.79 -35.93
CA ASP A 951 -21.25 11.93 -36.52
C ASP A 951 -20.49 13.27 -36.37
N LEU A 952 -19.24 13.31 -36.83
CA LEU A 952 -18.32 14.44 -36.72
C LEU A 952 -18.04 15.05 -38.10
N PRO A 953 -18.12 16.39 -38.28
CA PRO A 953 -17.92 17.04 -39.59
C PRO A 953 -16.62 16.63 -40.31
N ARG A 954 -15.52 16.50 -39.57
CA ARG A 954 -14.20 16.10 -40.09
C ARG A 954 -14.17 14.65 -40.59
N LEU A 955 -14.86 13.73 -39.91
CA LEU A 955 -15.04 12.36 -40.40
C LEU A 955 -16.03 12.29 -41.56
N ARG A 956 -17.16 13.01 -41.52
CA ARG A 956 -18.10 13.09 -42.65
C ARG A 956 -17.39 13.56 -43.93
N GLN A 957 -16.53 14.58 -43.82
CA GLN A 957 -15.71 15.08 -44.93
C GLN A 957 -14.71 14.03 -45.43
N ALA A 958 -14.02 13.31 -44.54
CA ALA A 958 -13.09 12.24 -44.93
C ALA A 958 -13.81 11.08 -45.66
N ARG A 959 -15.02 10.70 -45.21
CA ARG A 959 -15.83 9.63 -45.82
C ARG A 959 -16.30 9.95 -47.25
N LEU A 960 -16.25 11.20 -47.71
CA LEU A 960 -16.60 11.56 -49.10
C LEU A 960 -15.67 10.90 -50.14
N ALA A 961 -14.47 10.47 -49.76
CA ALA A 961 -13.54 9.76 -50.64
C ALA A 961 -13.93 8.28 -50.87
N ALA A 962 -14.75 7.70 -49.99
CA ALA A 962 -15.23 6.32 -50.07
C ALA A 962 -16.59 6.19 -49.34
N PRO A 963 -17.68 6.77 -49.90
CA PRO A 963 -18.97 6.88 -49.21
C PRO A 963 -19.58 5.51 -48.86
N ASP A 964 -19.35 4.51 -49.72
CA ASP A 964 -19.81 3.12 -49.54
C ASP A 964 -19.00 2.33 -48.50
N HIS A 965 -17.94 2.91 -47.92
CA HIS A 965 -17.16 2.22 -46.88
C HIS A 965 -17.95 2.12 -45.58
N LEU A 966 -18.24 0.89 -45.16
CA LEU A 966 -19.05 0.59 -43.97
C LEU A 966 -18.31 0.98 -42.68
N ILE A 967 -19.04 1.61 -41.76
CA ILE A 967 -18.55 1.89 -40.40
C ILE A 967 -18.60 0.58 -39.61
N LEU A 968 -17.46 -0.10 -39.47
CA LEU A 968 -17.34 -1.39 -38.79
C LEU A 968 -16.54 -1.27 -37.48
N PRO A 969 -16.71 -2.19 -36.50
CA PRO A 969 -15.90 -2.22 -35.29
C PRO A 969 -14.40 -2.24 -35.63
N HIS A 970 -13.60 -1.38 -34.97
CA HIS A 970 -12.18 -1.26 -35.26
C HIS A 970 -11.34 -2.42 -34.68
N PRO A 971 -10.20 -2.77 -35.31
CA PRO A 971 -9.28 -3.79 -34.82
C PRO A 971 -8.30 -3.26 -33.76
N PHE A 972 -8.40 -1.99 -33.37
CA PHE A 972 -7.54 -1.40 -32.34
C PHE A 972 -7.89 -1.97 -30.95
N PRO A 973 -6.88 -2.46 -30.18
CA PRO A 973 -7.05 -3.04 -28.85
C PRO A 973 -7.09 -2.01 -27.71
#